data_AF-A0A957E510-F1
#
_entry.id   AF-A0A957E510-F1
#
_cell.length_a   1.000
_cell.length_b   1.000
_cell.length_c   1.000
_cell.angle_alpha   90.00
_cell.angle_beta   90.00
_cell.angle_gamma   90.00
#
_symmetry.space_group_name_H-M   'P 1'
#
loop_
_entity.id
_entity.type
_entity.pdbx_description
1 polymer ?
#
loop_
_entity_poly.entity_id
_entity_poly.type
_entity_poly.pdbx_seq_one_letter_code
_entity_poly.pdbx_strand_id
1 'polypeptide(L)'
;MPLQPPNLDDRTFEQLVAEARARIPRYTPEWTNFNDADPGMTLVKLHAWLTETILYRLNKLPDLNYIKFLELLNVRPKPAQAAQAQLSFTLKKLNRPSDPLVVLIPKNTQVGVDDPDLAEELIFETERTLTALNAALAAVIVPGTGTNVLDLVTEYDAKTAETKIPHPFYPFGDNPAVGDVALLGILPRPHRQKNQDYSLDRFPEGELDLTVFVPQVFEESADWDEILGPNSLNCLFPWEVTAVSEAIAWEIYTGTDPANDFGNDDVWQELHVMDETSVLSRSGHVYLDVPGSVPAIPFHKLARSFWEDLGLRKPPTSADELIDDIGNSVLAPEDLDEGTWETLGLGDTVANPALSDLLTLLGDPLVNFDAILDHLKLSRVKSQLTEFDGVEDDVWLDLAYDEAPAPYEQVWLRARLEGVPDEPPQVSRFALNTVVAMAAVTRVEEIVGTSNGRPNQTHTLSKSPVLIDSKIGQPYLELEIAPTQGEAETWQVVDDFFGRGPDSAVFRLDVETGLLIFGDGEHGRIPVAGAEIIARSYRYGGGAVGNAGPDTTTALRSALPDVDSVTNVRAAAGGADAETLDEVKLRAPHDLRHRERAVTGEDFADLALQTPGVGLQRAYALPLTWADATTKPPTLVPDTPGTVTVVILPENKKQETPQPTEDQLRLVCANLNDRRLITTELYVIGPRYLELKRLKVEVTVGRQFDLKRVQEAVYDKLLTYFAPLQGGEDGRGWPFGQDIYFGDVYRQLLGIEGVRRVLCLEIEPELWAHLYGRLQFSHKADDAVGLQTMTVSGQLTATADMQQGGGLQLAPADVAGLKAWDVLRLRDTADPTRTEFVRIQSSGSAQTVEPGLLFKHPLGATEVHKVKLSDASGEPGGRVLAADGGQGDALLRLNTLAGLSAGQVVRLGLGGSREYQLLRHVPKVCPDVIEVADGTLVHLPRTAINLKVTYDPYG
;
A
#
# COMPACT_ATOMS: atom_id res chain seq x y z
N MET A 1 -27.77 -0.72 8.95
CA MET A 1 -28.73 0.40 9.06
C MET A 1 -28.83 0.77 10.53
N PRO A 2 -28.79 2.07 10.88
CA PRO A 2 -29.01 2.47 12.25
C PRO A 2 -30.43 2.04 12.65
N LEU A 3 -30.58 1.51 13.86
CA LEU A 3 -31.91 1.19 14.39
C LEU A 3 -32.69 2.51 14.43
N GLN A 4 -33.68 2.66 13.56
CA GLN A 4 -34.54 3.83 13.63
C GLN A 4 -35.23 3.81 15.00
N PRO A 5 -35.12 4.90 15.77
CA PRO A 5 -35.78 4.96 17.06
C PRO A 5 -37.29 4.73 16.83
N PRO A 6 -37.93 3.89 17.65
CA PRO A 6 -39.35 3.66 17.50
C PRO A 6 -40.11 4.96 17.78
N ASN A 7 -41.12 5.25 16.97
CA ASN A 7 -42.13 6.23 17.36
C ASN A 7 -42.89 5.66 18.56
N LEU A 8 -42.87 6.37 19.69
CA LEU A 8 -43.55 5.95 20.92
C LEU A 8 -45.08 5.97 20.74
N ASP A 9 -45.58 6.89 19.90
CA ASP A 9 -46.99 6.99 19.53
C ASP A 9 -47.09 7.56 18.10
N ASP A 10 -47.59 6.75 17.17
CA ASP A 10 -47.68 7.07 15.74
C ASP A 10 -49.08 7.55 15.32
N ARG A 11 -49.97 7.84 16.29
CA ARG A 11 -51.33 8.28 15.99
C ARG A 11 -51.37 9.59 15.24
N THR A 12 -51.99 9.57 14.06
CA THR A 12 -52.18 10.77 13.24
C THR A 12 -53.39 11.57 13.69
N PHE A 13 -53.46 12.83 13.25
CA PHE A 13 -54.63 13.69 13.42
C PHE A 13 -55.95 12.97 13.11
N GLU A 14 -56.03 12.27 11.98
CA GLU A 14 -57.26 11.58 11.56
C GLU A 14 -57.65 10.46 12.53
N GLN A 15 -56.67 9.70 13.00
CA GLN A 15 -56.88 8.62 13.95
C GLN A 15 -57.33 9.17 15.31
N LEU A 16 -56.75 10.29 15.77
CA LEU A 16 -57.14 10.97 17.01
C LEU A 16 -58.56 11.54 16.92
N VAL A 17 -58.93 12.14 15.79
CA VAL A 17 -60.31 12.63 15.55
C VAL A 17 -61.30 11.46 15.50
N ALA A 18 -60.96 10.37 14.82
CA ALA A 18 -61.80 9.18 14.73
C ALA A 18 -62.00 8.53 16.11
N GLU A 19 -60.93 8.42 16.89
CA GLU A 19 -60.96 7.89 18.26
C GLU A 19 -61.83 8.77 19.18
N ALA A 20 -61.64 10.09 19.14
CA ALA A 20 -62.46 11.02 19.91
C ALA A 20 -63.94 10.91 19.52
N ARG A 21 -64.23 10.88 18.21
CA ARG A 21 -65.59 10.73 17.68
C ARG A 21 -66.25 9.43 18.12
N ALA A 22 -65.52 8.32 18.12
CA ALA A 22 -66.03 7.02 18.56
C ALA A 22 -66.38 7.00 20.07
N ARG A 23 -65.76 7.86 20.88
CA ARG A 23 -66.01 7.98 22.33
C ARG A 23 -67.21 8.89 22.65
N ILE A 24 -67.61 9.80 21.76
CA ILE A 24 -68.70 10.76 22.00
C ILE A 24 -70.00 10.09 22.50
N PRO A 25 -70.52 9.02 21.87
CA PRO A 25 -71.80 8.41 22.29
C PRO A 25 -71.79 7.83 23.71
N ARG A 26 -70.60 7.51 24.23
CA ARG A 26 -70.43 6.96 25.58
C ARG A 26 -70.43 8.04 26.67
N TYR A 27 -69.87 9.21 26.38
CA TYR A 27 -69.67 10.27 27.37
C TYR A 27 -70.72 11.38 27.29
N THR A 28 -71.21 11.67 26.08
CA THR A 28 -72.22 12.72 25.82
C THR A 28 -73.25 12.20 24.82
N PRO A 29 -74.12 11.26 25.22
CA PRO A 29 -75.13 10.66 24.33
C PRO A 29 -76.12 11.69 23.74
N GLU A 30 -76.26 12.86 24.36
CA GLU A 30 -77.06 13.99 23.88
C GLU A 30 -76.45 14.71 22.66
N TRP A 31 -75.15 14.55 22.40
CA TRP A 31 -74.49 15.16 21.26
C TRP A 31 -74.58 14.24 20.04
N THR A 32 -75.46 14.59 19.08
CA THR A 32 -75.77 13.73 17.92
C THR A 32 -75.27 14.29 16.58
N ASN A 33 -74.81 15.54 16.54
CA ASN A 33 -74.33 16.20 15.32
C ASN A 33 -72.80 16.10 15.20
N PHE A 34 -72.32 15.23 14.32
CA PHE A 34 -70.89 15.01 14.08
C PHE A 34 -70.37 15.61 12.78
N ASN A 35 -71.07 16.60 12.23
CA ASN A 35 -70.65 17.28 11.01
C ASN A 35 -69.46 18.21 11.27
N ASP A 36 -68.65 18.44 10.25
CA ASP A 36 -67.45 19.29 10.34
C ASP A 36 -67.74 20.75 10.70
N ALA A 37 -68.92 21.24 10.37
CA ALA A 37 -69.36 22.60 10.71
C ALA A 37 -69.83 22.74 12.18
N ASP A 38 -69.91 21.63 12.93
CA ASP A 38 -70.27 21.66 14.34
C ASP A 38 -69.13 22.28 15.17
N PRO A 39 -69.39 23.29 16.02
CA PRO A 39 -68.35 23.90 16.86
C PRO A 39 -67.69 22.90 17.81
N GLY A 40 -68.42 21.89 18.30
CA GLY A 40 -67.87 20.83 19.13
C GLY A 40 -66.89 19.95 18.35
N MET A 41 -67.21 19.60 17.10
CA MET A 41 -66.28 18.86 16.23
C MET A 41 -65.06 19.70 15.85
N THR A 42 -65.20 21.02 15.72
CA THR A 42 -64.06 21.93 15.51
C THR A 42 -63.11 21.91 16.72
N LEU A 43 -63.65 21.89 17.95
CA LEU A 43 -62.84 21.75 19.17
C LEU A 43 -62.16 20.39 19.27
N VAL A 44 -62.82 19.31 18.86
CA VAL A 44 -62.22 17.96 18.79
C VAL A 44 -61.05 17.96 17.81
N LYS A 45 -61.22 18.53 16.62
CA LYS A 45 -60.14 18.68 15.64
C LYS A 45 -58.99 19.52 16.19
N LEU A 46 -59.27 20.66 16.82
CA LEU A 46 -58.22 21.48 17.46
C LEU A 46 -57.44 20.70 18.52
N HIS A 47 -58.12 19.94 19.37
CA HIS A 47 -57.46 19.10 20.38
C HIS A 47 -56.66 17.96 19.76
N ALA A 48 -57.16 17.34 18.68
CA ALA A 48 -56.41 16.33 17.94
C ALA A 48 -55.11 16.91 17.36
N TRP A 49 -55.16 18.12 16.79
CA TRP A 49 -53.99 18.81 16.27
C TRP A 49 -52.97 19.19 17.37
N LEU A 50 -53.44 19.71 18.51
CA LEU A 50 -52.57 19.97 19.67
C LEU A 50 -51.93 18.68 20.20
N THR A 51 -52.71 17.60 20.24
CA THR A 51 -52.24 16.29 20.69
C THR A 51 -51.19 15.74 19.74
N GLU A 52 -51.42 15.78 18.42
CA GLU A 52 -50.43 15.37 17.42
C GLU A 52 -49.13 16.18 17.52
N THR A 53 -49.21 17.49 17.83
CA THR A 53 -48.02 18.31 18.10
C THR A 53 -47.25 17.84 19.34
N ILE A 54 -47.96 17.40 20.39
CA ILE A 54 -47.34 16.80 21.58
C ILE A 54 -46.73 15.44 21.24
N LEU A 55 -47.43 14.59 20.47
CA LEU A 55 -46.91 13.29 20.03
C LEU A 55 -45.66 13.45 19.18
N TYR A 56 -45.61 14.44 18.29
CA TYR A 56 -44.41 14.78 17.52
C TYR A 56 -43.21 15.08 18.44
N ARG A 57 -43.40 15.87 19.51
CA ARG A 57 -42.35 16.15 20.50
C ARG A 57 -41.98 14.92 21.32
N LEU A 58 -42.97 14.10 21.70
CA LEU A 58 -42.76 12.85 22.44
C LEU A 58 -41.90 11.88 21.64
N ASN A 59 -42.13 11.78 20.32
CA ASN A 59 -41.36 10.93 19.42
C ASN A 59 -39.92 11.43 19.18
N LYS A 60 -39.53 12.61 19.70
CA LYS A 60 -38.13 13.06 19.75
C LYS A 60 -37.37 12.60 21.00
N LEU A 61 -38.07 12.11 22.03
CA LEU A 61 -37.42 11.62 23.26
C LEU A 61 -36.54 10.40 23.06
N PRO A 62 -36.91 9.38 22.25
CA PRO A 62 -36.05 8.21 22.06
C PRO A 62 -34.66 8.55 21.51
N ASP A 63 -34.58 9.47 20.53
CA ASP A 63 -33.30 9.96 19.99
C ASP A 63 -32.45 10.66 21.05
N LEU A 64 -33.07 11.57 21.81
CA LEU A 64 -32.37 12.32 22.86
C LEU A 64 -31.89 11.36 23.98
N ASN A 65 -32.72 10.41 24.37
CA ASN A 65 -32.35 9.38 25.34
C ASN A 65 -31.19 8.53 24.81
N TYR A 66 -31.21 8.14 23.53
CA TYR A 66 -30.11 7.38 22.94
C TYR A 66 -28.79 8.13 23.04
N ILE A 67 -28.76 9.42 22.66
CA ILE A 67 -27.57 10.28 22.80
C ILE A 67 -27.14 10.38 24.27
N LYS A 68 -28.08 10.57 25.20
CA LYS A 68 -27.75 10.61 26.64
C LYS A 68 -27.23 9.27 27.18
N PHE A 69 -27.70 8.14 26.67
CA PHE A 69 -27.11 6.84 27.01
C PHE A 69 -25.69 6.71 26.46
N LEU A 70 -25.43 7.17 25.24
CA LEU A 70 -24.08 7.20 24.69
C LEU A 70 -23.14 8.06 25.55
N GLU A 71 -23.56 9.26 25.94
CA GLU A 71 -22.81 10.12 26.86
C GLU A 71 -22.53 9.43 28.20
N LEU A 72 -23.53 8.72 28.78
CA LEU A 72 -23.35 7.96 30.02
C LEU A 72 -22.40 6.77 29.88
N LEU A 73 -22.34 6.17 28.69
CA LEU A 73 -21.39 5.10 28.35
C LEU A 73 -20.02 5.65 27.92
N ASN A 74 -19.82 6.97 28.01
CA ASN A 74 -18.64 7.70 27.55
C ASN A 74 -18.31 7.47 26.06
N VAL A 75 -19.32 7.16 25.24
CA VAL A 75 -19.19 7.10 23.79
C VAL A 75 -19.44 8.49 23.24
N ARG A 76 -18.37 9.12 22.74
CA ARG A 76 -18.38 10.48 22.19
C ARG A 76 -17.98 10.46 20.72
N PRO A 77 -18.39 11.47 19.93
CA PRO A 77 -17.85 11.65 18.59
C PRO A 77 -16.34 11.75 18.61
N LYS A 78 -15.67 11.04 17.71
CA LYS A 78 -14.23 11.19 17.50
C LYS A 78 -13.93 12.63 17.02
N PRO A 79 -12.92 13.30 17.59
CA PRO A 79 -12.54 14.64 17.14
C PRO A 79 -11.91 14.60 15.74
N ALA A 80 -11.81 15.76 15.11
CA ALA A 80 -11.01 15.92 13.90
C ALA A 80 -9.55 15.53 14.15
N GLN A 81 -8.92 14.90 13.15
CA GLN A 81 -7.54 14.44 13.17
C GLN A 81 -6.73 15.18 12.12
N ALA A 82 -5.49 15.52 12.46
CA ALA A 82 -4.59 16.19 11.55
C ALA A 82 -3.80 15.19 10.70
N ALA A 83 -3.69 15.48 9.41
CA ALA A 83 -2.80 14.75 8.52
C ALA A 83 -1.34 14.99 8.89
N GLN A 84 -0.50 14.00 8.61
CA GLN A 84 0.94 14.06 8.74
C GLN A 84 1.57 13.97 7.36
N ALA A 85 2.66 14.70 7.16
CA ALA A 85 3.46 14.66 5.94
C ALA A 85 4.95 14.65 6.29
N GLN A 86 5.75 14.00 5.44
CA GLN A 86 7.21 14.10 5.50
C GLN A 86 7.65 15.29 4.65
N LEU A 87 8.10 16.36 5.31
CA LEU A 87 8.60 17.56 4.62
C LEU A 87 10.10 17.45 4.42
N SER A 88 10.54 17.48 3.17
CA SER A 88 11.94 17.52 2.78
C SER A 88 12.35 18.97 2.50
N PHE A 89 13.44 19.41 3.14
CA PHE A 89 13.96 20.78 3.03
C PHE A 89 15.22 20.80 2.16
N THR A 90 15.18 21.59 1.10
CA THR A 90 16.34 21.86 0.25
C THR A 90 17.01 23.14 0.73
N LEU A 91 18.29 23.05 1.10
CA LEU A 91 19.08 24.20 1.52
C LEU A 91 19.51 25.04 0.33
N LYS A 92 19.81 26.32 0.56
CA LYS A 92 20.42 27.17 -0.47
C LYS A 92 21.79 26.64 -0.86
N LYS A 93 22.33 27.16 -1.97
CA LYS A 93 23.70 26.90 -2.41
C LYS A 93 24.73 27.52 -1.47
N LEU A 94 24.88 26.91 -0.29
CA LEU A 94 25.82 27.25 0.78
C LEU A 94 27.22 26.73 0.42
N ASN A 95 27.86 27.45 -0.49
CA ASN A 95 29.05 27.00 -1.18
C ASN A 95 30.36 27.59 -0.65
N ARG A 96 30.35 28.50 0.32
CA ARG A 96 31.58 29.06 0.89
C ARG A 96 32.04 28.22 2.09
N PRO A 97 33.34 28.11 2.36
CA PRO A 97 33.84 27.48 3.59
C PRO A 97 33.30 28.14 4.87
N SER A 98 32.94 29.43 4.81
CA SER A 98 32.33 30.17 5.92
C SER A 98 30.85 29.87 6.14
N ASP A 99 30.18 29.25 5.17
CA ASP A 99 28.75 28.96 5.26
C ASP A 99 28.52 27.78 6.21
N PRO A 100 27.39 27.75 6.94
CA PRO A 100 27.11 26.66 7.86
C PRO A 100 26.99 25.32 7.11
N LEU A 101 27.58 24.26 7.66
CA LEU A 101 27.33 22.89 7.22
C LEU A 101 26.01 22.35 7.79
N VAL A 102 25.54 22.93 8.88
CA VAL A 102 24.32 22.55 9.61
C VAL A 102 23.42 23.77 9.75
N VAL A 103 22.17 23.63 9.30
CA VAL A 103 21.12 24.65 9.39
C VAL A 103 20.01 24.14 10.30
N LEU A 104 19.66 24.92 11.31
CA LEU A 104 18.58 24.56 12.23
C LEU A 104 17.23 24.99 11.66
N ILE A 105 16.32 24.04 11.54
CA ILE A 105 14.91 24.26 11.21
C ILE A 105 14.10 24.05 12.50
N PRO A 106 13.61 25.12 13.14
CA PRO A 106 12.93 25.01 14.43
C PRO A 106 11.66 24.16 14.36
N LYS A 107 11.29 23.57 15.50
CA LYS A 107 9.93 23.08 15.73
C LYS A 107 8.90 24.19 15.46
N ASN A 108 7.70 23.81 15.00
CA ASN A 108 6.61 24.70 14.60
C ASN A 108 6.97 25.62 13.41
N THR A 109 7.90 25.19 12.55
CA THR A 109 8.14 25.85 11.26
C THR A 109 6.90 25.64 10.39
N GLN A 110 6.32 26.74 9.89
CA GLN A 110 5.08 26.73 9.12
C GLN A 110 5.34 26.68 7.62
N VAL A 111 4.70 25.73 6.95
CA VAL A 111 4.72 25.54 5.49
C VAL A 111 3.29 25.41 4.99
N GLY A 112 2.91 26.25 4.03
CA GLY A 112 1.60 26.24 3.40
C GLY A 112 1.51 25.31 2.18
N VAL A 113 0.30 24.85 1.89
CA VAL A 113 -0.03 24.13 0.65
C VAL A 113 -0.38 25.14 -0.45
N ASP A 114 0.24 25.00 -1.62
CA ASP A 114 -0.03 25.83 -2.79
C ASP A 114 -1.06 25.13 -3.70
N ASP A 115 -2.32 25.16 -3.30
CA ASP A 115 -3.45 24.63 -4.07
C ASP A 115 -4.54 25.71 -4.25
N PRO A 116 -4.83 26.13 -5.50
CA PRO A 116 -5.82 27.17 -5.77
C PRO A 116 -7.27 26.77 -5.44
N ASP A 117 -7.56 25.48 -5.26
CA ASP A 117 -8.90 24.98 -4.96
C ASP A 117 -9.22 25.02 -3.44
N LEU A 118 -8.24 25.31 -2.58
CA LEU A 118 -8.43 25.43 -1.14
C LEU A 118 -9.16 26.72 -0.75
N ALA A 119 -10.24 26.59 0.05
CA ALA A 119 -11.03 27.72 0.52
C ALA A 119 -10.34 28.55 1.61
N GLU A 120 -9.53 27.88 2.44
CA GLU A 120 -8.69 28.49 3.47
C GLU A 120 -7.26 27.99 3.31
N GLU A 121 -6.30 28.77 3.80
CA GLU A 121 -4.90 28.39 3.77
C GLU A 121 -4.64 27.20 4.68
N LEU A 122 -4.16 26.09 4.09
CA LEU A 122 -3.75 24.90 4.81
C LEU A 122 -2.26 24.99 5.17
N ILE A 123 -1.95 24.87 6.46
CA ILE A 123 -0.59 25.00 7.01
C ILE A 123 -0.18 23.69 7.70
N PHE A 124 1.04 23.27 7.42
CA PHE A 124 1.77 22.23 8.13
C PHE A 124 2.80 22.84 9.07
N GLU A 125 2.90 22.30 10.29
CA GLU A 125 3.91 22.67 11.27
C GLU A 125 4.84 21.50 11.58
N THR A 126 6.15 21.74 11.62
CA THR A 126 7.15 20.73 11.99
C THR A 126 6.99 20.28 13.44
N GLU A 127 6.98 18.97 13.70
CA GLU A 127 6.76 18.42 15.05
C GLU A 127 7.97 18.52 15.98
N ARG A 128 9.17 18.59 15.39
CA ARG A 128 10.45 18.74 16.08
C ARG A 128 11.40 19.64 15.30
N THR A 129 12.47 20.05 15.98
CA THR A 129 13.57 20.77 15.34
C THR A 129 14.36 19.80 14.48
N LEU A 130 14.57 20.14 13.22
CA LEU A 130 15.40 19.39 12.28
C LEU A 130 16.76 20.07 12.16
N THR A 131 17.81 19.27 12.29
CA THR A 131 19.20 19.68 12.05
C THR A 131 19.54 19.38 10.59
N ALA A 132 19.17 20.28 9.68
CA ALA A 132 19.36 20.07 8.25
C ALA A 132 20.85 20.19 7.87
N LEU A 133 21.36 19.18 7.19
CA LEU A 133 22.73 19.05 6.75
C LEU A 133 22.89 19.57 5.31
N ASN A 134 23.86 20.43 5.08
CA ASN A 134 24.30 20.84 3.74
C ASN A 134 25.13 19.70 3.11
N ALA A 135 24.44 18.62 2.76
CA ALA A 135 24.99 17.43 2.14
C ALA A 135 23.98 16.81 1.17
N ALA A 136 24.49 16.02 0.23
CA ALA A 136 23.69 15.18 -0.66
C ALA A 136 24.09 13.71 -0.47
N LEU A 137 23.15 12.79 -0.67
CA LEU A 137 23.47 11.36 -0.72
C LEU A 137 24.05 11.04 -2.11
N ALA A 138 25.37 10.99 -2.26
CA ALA A 138 26.02 10.87 -3.56
C ALA A 138 26.08 9.44 -4.10
N ALA A 139 26.18 8.45 -3.21
CA ALA A 139 26.28 7.06 -3.59
C ALA A 139 25.43 6.18 -2.67
N VAL A 140 24.71 5.22 -3.25
CA VAL A 140 24.21 4.05 -2.54
C VAL A 140 24.71 2.83 -3.30
N ILE A 141 25.46 1.98 -2.62
CA ILE A 141 26.06 0.78 -3.19
C ILE A 141 25.54 -0.43 -2.41
N VAL A 142 25.06 -1.41 -3.15
CA VAL A 142 24.41 -2.62 -2.61
C VAL A 142 25.07 -3.88 -3.17
N PRO A 143 24.85 -5.06 -2.57
CA PRO A 143 25.29 -6.32 -3.16
C PRO A 143 24.60 -6.53 -4.51
N GLY A 144 25.41 -6.80 -5.54
CA GLY A 144 24.91 -6.88 -6.92
C GLY A 144 24.37 -8.24 -7.34
N THR A 145 23.61 -8.27 -8.43
CA THR A 145 23.10 -9.51 -9.03
C THR A 145 23.73 -9.77 -10.41
N GLY A 146 24.78 -10.60 -10.50
CA GLY A 146 25.36 -10.97 -11.81
C GLY A 146 26.87 -11.20 -11.84
N THR A 147 27.54 -10.63 -12.85
CA THR A 147 29.01 -10.66 -12.99
C THR A 147 29.72 -9.69 -12.05
N ASN A 148 29.02 -8.65 -11.60
CA ASN A 148 29.49 -7.67 -10.63
C ASN A 148 29.11 -8.15 -9.22
N VAL A 149 29.95 -7.83 -8.23
CA VAL A 149 29.72 -8.18 -6.82
C VAL A 149 28.98 -7.05 -6.09
N LEU A 150 29.09 -5.82 -6.59
CA LEU A 150 28.43 -4.62 -6.07
C LEU A 150 27.71 -3.87 -7.20
N ASP A 151 26.55 -3.30 -6.89
CA ASP A 151 25.78 -2.44 -7.80
C ASP A 151 25.63 -1.02 -7.21
N LEU A 152 25.89 0.00 -8.04
CA LEU A 152 25.64 1.41 -7.71
C LEU A 152 24.20 1.76 -8.13
N VAL A 153 23.32 2.06 -7.16
CA VAL A 153 21.88 2.28 -7.43
C VAL A 153 21.50 3.75 -7.61
N THR A 154 22.45 4.66 -7.43
CA THR A 154 22.23 6.11 -7.49
C THR A 154 22.89 6.74 -8.71
N GLU A 155 22.14 7.62 -9.37
CA GLU A 155 22.65 8.56 -10.36
C GLU A 155 22.78 9.94 -9.69
N TYR A 156 24.01 10.43 -9.53
CA TYR A 156 24.27 11.76 -8.95
C TYR A 156 24.62 12.78 -10.03
N ASP A 157 23.82 13.86 -10.13
CA ASP A 157 24.13 14.97 -11.02
C ASP A 157 24.89 16.07 -10.27
N ALA A 158 26.20 16.15 -10.53
CA ALA A 158 27.08 17.14 -9.91
C ALA A 158 26.73 18.60 -10.23
N LYS A 159 25.99 18.89 -11.31
CA LYS A 159 25.60 20.27 -11.67
C LYS A 159 24.42 20.75 -10.85
N THR A 160 23.44 19.88 -10.62
CA THR A 160 22.24 20.17 -9.85
C THR A 160 22.39 19.83 -8.37
N ALA A 161 23.38 19.01 -8.01
CA ALA A 161 23.53 18.37 -6.70
C ALA A 161 22.35 17.46 -6.31
N GLU A 162 21.66 16.92 -7.31
CA GLU A 162 20.53 16.04 -7.09
C GLU A 162 20.93 14.58 -7.28
N THR A 163 20.40 13.73 -6.40
CA THR A 163 20.54 12.28 -6.50
C THR A 163 19.22 11.69 -6.96
N LYS A 164 19.28 10.93 -8.04
CA LYS A 164 18.17 10.12 -8.53
C LYS A 164 18.43 8.66 -8.18
N ILE A 165 17.37 8.01 -7.72
CA ILE A 165 17.30 6.56 -7.60
C ILE A 165 16.22 6.16 -8.59
N PRO A 166 16.59 5.56 -9.73
CA PRO A 166 15.66 5.36 -10.84
C PRO A 166 14.58 4.34 -10.49
N HIS A 167 14.91 3.33 -9.70
CA HIS A 167 13.98 2.27 -9.31
C HIS A 167 14.21 1.80 -7.87
N PRO A 168 13.19 1.21 -7.22
CA PRO A 168 13.36 0.44 -6.01
C PRO A 168 14.45 -0.63 -6.10
N PHE A 169 15.18 -0.81 -5.00
CA PHE A 169 16.27 -1.79 -4.90
C PHE A 169 16.23 -2.53 -3.55
N TYR A 170 16.92 -3.67 -3.48
CA TYR A 170 17.10 -4.42 -2.25
C TYR A 170 18.45 -4.04 -1.61
N PRO A 171 18.48 -3.37 -0.44
CA PRO A 171 19.74 -2.89 0.16
C PRO A 171 20.76 -4.01 0.42
N PHE A 172 20.29 -5.24 0.67
CA PHE A 172 21.12 -6.41 0.96
C PHE A 172 21.02 -7.48 -0.15
N GLY A 173 20.58 -7.10 -1.35
CA GLY A 173 20.31 -8.01 -2.45
C GLY A 173 19.02 -8.84 -2.31
N ASP A 174 18.66 -9.56 -3.37
CA ASP A 174 17.41 -10.34 -3.47
C ASP A 174 17.38 -11.56 -2.53
N ASN A 175 18.55 -12.01 -2.08
CA ASN A 175 18.70 -13.16 -1.19
C ASN A 175 19.71 -12.82 -0.07
N PRO A 176 19.28 -12.04 0.93
CA PRO A 176 20.16 -11.49 1.95
C PRO A 176 20.77 -12.59 2.83
N ALA A 177 22.05 -12.46 3.11
CA ALA A 177 22.81 -13.29 4.02
C ALA A 177 23.40 -12.45 5.16
N VAL A 178 23.62 -13.08 6.32
CA VAL A 178 24.33 -12.44 7.43
C VAL A 178 25.72 -12.00 6.95
N GLY A 179 26.04 -10.74 7.18
CA GLY A 179 27.27 -10.09 6.73
C GLY A 179 27.11 -9.29 5.44
N ASP A 180 25.97 -9.36 4.74
CA ASP A 180 25.72 -8.51 3.58
C ASP A 180 25.65 -7.03 3.99
N VAL A 181 26.11 -6.16 3.08
CA VAL A 181 26.38 -4.77 3.39
C VAL A 181 25.74 -3.84 2.35
N ALA A 182 25.06 -2.80 2.84
CA ALA A 182 24.72 -1.62 2.05
C ALA A 182 25.62 -0.44 2.46
N LEU A 183 26.21 0.25 1.48
CA LEU A 183 27.07 1.42 1.70
C LEU A 183 26.36 2.69 1.23
N LEU A 184 26.40 3.73 2.07
CA LEU A 184 25.84 5.05 1.77
C LEU A 184 26.97 6.08 1.80
N GLY A 185 27.23 6.72 0.67
CA GLY A 185 28.18 7.82 0.52
C GLY A 185 27.48 9.17 0.61
N ILE A 186 27.73 9.91 1.70
CA ILE A 186 27.19 11.25 1.92
C ILE A 186 28.24 12.28 1.53
N LEU A 187 27.89 13.15 0.59
CA LEU A 187 28.74 14.24 0.10
C LEU A 187 28.42 15.54 0.86
N PRO A 188 29.30 16.01 1.78
CA PRO A 188 29.17 17.33 2.39
C PRO A 188 29.44 18.44 1.37
N ARG A 189 28.65 19.52 1.45
CA ARG A 189 28.70 20.70 0.56
C ARG A 189 28.71 20.33 -0.92
N PRO A 190 27.59 19.84 -1.46
CA PRO A 190 27.55 19.39 -2.85
C PRO A 190 27.74 20.53 -3.88
N HIS A 191 27.73 21.80 -3.46
CA HIS A 191 27.94 22.97 -4.31
C HIS A 191 29.31 23.65 -4.14
N ARG A 192 30.38 22.93 -3.76
CA ARG A 192 31.74 23.49 -3.58
C ARG A 192 32.19 24.35 -4.76
N GLN A 193 32.88 25.46 -4.48
CA GLN A 193 33.47 26.34 -5.48
C GLN A 193 34.88 25.88 -5.85
N LYS A 194 35.23 25.96 -7.13
CA LYS A 194 36.61 25.76 -7.59
C LYS A 194 37.55 26.77 -6.91
N ASN A 195 38.76 26.32 -6.54
CA ASN A 195 39.83 27.13 -5.92
C ASN A 195 39.56 27.67 -4.50
N GLN A 196 38.66 27.05 -3.73
CA GLN A 196 38.48 27.34 -2.30
C GLN A 196 38.96 26.16 -1.45
N ASP A 197 39.47 26.47 -0.26
CA ASP A 197 39.98 25.47 0.68
C ASP A 197 38.85 24.99 1.61
N TYR A 198 38.46 23.73 1.44
CA TYR A 198 37.47 23.04 2.26
C TYR A 198 38.10 21.99 3.19
N SER A 199 39.44 21.96 3.32
CA SER A 199 40.17 20.96 4.10
C SER A 199 39.85 20.95 5.60
N LEU A 200 39.19 22.00 6.10
CA LEU A 200 38.71 22.12 7.48
C LEU A 200 37.26 21.67 7.66
N ASP A 201 36.53 21.37 6.59
CA ASP A 201 35.19 20.80 6.71
C ASP A 201 35.30 19.44 7.39
N ARG A 202 34.56 19.28 8.49
CA ARG A 202 34.41 18.01 9.20
C ARG A 202 32.92 17.72 9.25
N PHE A 203 32.58 16.45 9.08
CA PHE A 203 31.19 16.03 9.28
C PHE A 203 30.78 16.37 10.72
N PRO A 204 29.58 16.96 10.93
CA PRO A 204 29.16 17.42 12.24
C PRO A 204 28.96 16.24 13.18
N GLU A 205 29.31 16.44 14.45
CA GLU A 205 28.97 15.52 15.54
C GLU A 205 27.48 15.66 15.90
N GLY A 206 26.84 14.54 16.22
CA GLY A 206 25.47 14.48 16.73
C GLY A 206 24.53 13.65 15.86
N GLU A 207 23.22 13.84 16.08
CA GLU A 207 22.17 13.06 15.43
C GLU A 207 22.07 13.38 13.92
N LEU A 208 22.33 12.39 13.08
CA LEU A 208 22.01 12.37 11.67
C LEU A 208 20.65 11.67 11.47
N ASP A 209 19.72 12.38 10.86
CA ASP A 209 18.40 11.87 10.51
C ASP A 209 18.37 11.40 9.06
N LEU A 210 18.31 10.08 8.88
CA LEU A 210 18.16 9.44 7.58
C LEU A 210 16.72 8.96 7.43
N THR A 211 15.99 9.54 6.48
CA THR A 211 14.63 9.09 6.16
C THR A 211 14.68 8.02 5.08
N VAL A 212 14.01 6.90 5.35
CA VAL A 212 13.90 5.76 4.44
C VAL A 212 12.48 5.72 3.90
N PHE A 213 12.37 5.56 2.59
CA PHE A 213 11.12 5.37 1.88
C PHE A 213 11.12 3.98 1.22
N VAL A 214 10.20 3.10 1.60
CA VAL A 214 10.02 1.81 0.91
C VAL A 214 9.00 1.96 -0.23
N PRO A 215 9.04 1.13 -1.28
CA PRO A 215 8.22 1.34 -2.47
C PRO A 215 6.72 1.41 -2.20
N GLN A 216 6.03 2.35 -2.84
CA GLN A 216 4.57 2.44 -2.78
C GLN A 216 3.90 1.75 -3.96
N VAL A 217 2.61 1.48 -3.79
CA VAL A 217 1.75 1.02 -4.88
C VAL A 217 1.77 2.02 -6.01
N PHE A 218 1.86 1.52 -7.24
CA PHE A 218 1.93 2.29 -8.48
C PHE A 218 3.25 3.03 -8.74
N GLU A 219 4.29 2.79 -7.92
CA GLU A 219 5.67 3.13 -8.32
C GLU A 219 6.20 2.08 -9.32
N GLU A 220 7.08 2.50 -10.24
CA GLU A 220 7.71 1.61 -11.21
C GLU A 220 8.83 0.81 -10.54
N SER A 221 8.79 -0.52 -10.67
CA SER A 221 9.84 -1.41 -10.20
C SER A 221 11.08 -1.36 -11.11
N ALA A 222 12.19 -2.00 -10.69
CA ALA A 222 13.40 -2.13 -11.49
C ALA A 222 13.19 -2.76 -12.89
N ASP A 223 12.12 -3.53 -13.06
CA ASP A 223 11.74 -4.16 -14.33
C ASP A 223 10.74 -3.32 -15.15
N TRP A 224 10.48 -2.06 -14.77
CA TRP A 224 9.47 -1.16 -15.36
C TRP A 224 8.03 -1.65 -15.22
N ASP A 225 7.80 -2.68 -14.38
CA ASP A 225 6.47 -3.12 -14.01
C ASP A 225 5.92 -2.25 -12.88
N GLU A 226 4.64 -1.85 -13.00
CA GLU A 226 3.92 -1.10 -11.98
C GLU A 226 3.73 -1.98 -10.73
N ILE A 227 4.16 -1.48 -9.56
CA ILE A 227 4.02 -2.21 -8.30
C ILE A 227 2.52 -2.26 -7.92
N LEU A 228 1.88 -3.41 -8.10
CA LEU A 228 0.41 -3.59 -7.95
C LEU A 228 -0.13 -3.55 -6.51
N GLY A 229 0.71 -3.34 -5.49
CA GLY A 229 0.26 -3.20 -4.10
C GLY A 229 1.38 -3.46 -3.10
N PRO A 230 1.23 -3.09 -1.82
CA PRO A 230 2.09 -3.62 -0.77
C PRO A 230 1.65 -5.08 -0.60
N ASN A 231 2.59 -6.02 -0.68
CA ASN A 231 2.31 -7.45 -0.88
C ASN A 231 1.79 -8.18 0.36
N SER A 232 1.26 -7.45 1.34
CA SER A 232 0.91 -7.80 2.72
C SER A 232 1.86 -7.19 3.74
N LEU A 233 1.31 -6.81 4.89
CA LEU A 233 2.07 -6.41 6.07
C LEU A 233 1.81 -7.44 7.17
N ASN A 234 2.86 -8.14 7.59
CA ASN A 234 2.81 -8.97 8.79
C ASN A 234 2.88 -8.08 10.03
N CYS A 235 1.84 -8.15 10.86
CA CYS A 235 1.76 -7.40 12.10
C CYS A 235 2.50 -8.15 13.20
N LEU A 236 3.79 -7.87 13.34
CA LEU A 236 4.61 -8.43 14.41
C LEU A 236 4.22 -7.88 15.79
N PHE A 237 4.40 -8.67 16.84
CA PHE A 237 4.23 -8.21 18.22
C PHE A 237 5.35 -7.21 18.60
N PRO A 238 5.12 -6.30 19.57
CA PRO A 238 6.14 -5.32 19.98
C PRO A 238 7.50 -5.94 20.37
N TRP A 239 7.50 -7.12 21.00
CA TRP A 239 8.74 -7.83 21.37
C TRP A 239 9.42 -8.52 20.17
N GLU A 240 8.67 -8.87 19.13
CA GLU A 240 9.23 -9.38 17.87
C GLU A 240 9.90 -8.25 17.09
N VAL A 241 9.29 -7.06 17.07
CA VAL A 241 9.89 -5.85 16.46
C VAL A 241 11.23 -5.51 17.11
N THR A 242 11.36 -5.66 18.43
CA THR A 242 12.61 -5.38 19.15
C THR A 242 13.72 -6.38 18.80
N ALA A 243 13.37 -7.65 18.58
CA ALA A 243 14.31 -8.68 18.14
C ALA A 243 14.74 -8.49 16.67
N VAL A 244 13.89 -7.89 15.85
CA VAL A 244 14.17 -7.58 14.44
C VAL A 244 15.02 -6.31 14.31
N SER A 245 14.82 -5.26 15.12
CA SER A 245 15.65 -4.03 15.05
C SER A 245 17.14 -4.24 15.32
N GLU A 246 17.54 -5.35 15.95
CA GLU A 246 18.95 -5.73 16.13
C GLU A 246 19.56 -6.42 14.89
N ALA A 247 18.80 -6.56 13.79
CA ALA A 247 19.27 -7.27 12.60
C ALA A 247 20.18 -6.42 11.69
N ILE A 248 20.30 -5.10 11.88
CA ILE A 248 21.23 -4.24 11.12
C ILE A 248 22.12 -3.49 12.10
N ALA A 249 23.42 -3.70 11.97
CA ALA A 249 24.44 -2.85 12.59
C ALA A 249 24.76 -1.69 11.65
N TRP A 250 24.58 -0.46 12.12
CA TRP A 250 25.01 0.73 11.40
C TRP A 250 26.40 1.13 11.86
N GLU A 251 27.28 1.35 10.92
CA GLU A 251 28.68 1.67 11.17
C GLU A 251 29.11 2.86 10.31
N ILE A 252 30.12 3.59 10.78
CA ILE A 252 30.71 4.72 10.06
C ILE A 252 32.20 4.47 9.83
N TYR A 253 32.70 4.88 8.67
CA TYR A 253 34.11 4.71 8.36
C TYR A 253 34.96 5.76 9.10
N THR A 254 36.01 5.30 9.80
CA THR A 254 36.92 6.20 10.56
C THR A 254 38.40 6.06 10.17
N GLY A 255 38.71 5.24 9.17
CA GLY A 255 40.08 5.00 8.72
C GLY A 255 40.75 6.21 8.05
N THR A 256 42.07 6.12 7.86
CA THR A 256 42.88 7.19 7.25
C THR A 256 43.47 6.81 5.90
N ASP A 257 43.55 5.52 5.57
CA ASP A 257 44.06 5.01 4.29
C ASP A 257 42.98 4.17 3.56
N PRO A 258 42.07 4.81 2.81
CA PRO A 258 40.94 4.11 2.19
C PRO A 258 41.36 3.08 1.12
N ALA A 259 42.56 3.17 0.58
CA ALA A 259 43.04 2.22 -0.42
C ALA A 259 43.30 0.83 0.19
N ASN A 260 43.64 0.78 1.49
CA ASN A 260 43.98 -0.46 2.20
C ASN A 260 42.97 -0.81 3.30
N ASP A 261 42.34 0.20 3.91
CA ASP A 261 41.53 0.01 5.11
C ASP A 261 40.03 -0.11 4.81
N PHE A 262 39.54 0.34 3.65
CA PHE A 262 38.08 0.43 3.40
C PHE A 262 37.36 -0.92 3.49
N GLY A 263 38.02 -2.00 3.07
CA GLY A 263 37.52 -3.38 3.21
C GLY A 263 37.82 -4.04 4.56
N ASN A 264 38.46 -3.36 5.52
CA ASN A 264 38.80 -3.90 6.82
C ASN A 264 37.73 -3.53 7.87
N ASP A 265 37.11 -4.52 8.51
CA ASP A 265 36.06 -4.28 9.51
C ASP A 265 36.55 -3.53 10.76
N ASP A 266 37.84 -3.60 11.10
CA ASP A 266 38.40 -2.97 12.31
C ASP A 266 38.37 -1.43 12.28
N VAL A 267 38.19 -0.80 11.11
CA VAL A 267 38.14 0.67 10.97
C VAL A 267 36.71 1.24 10.88
N TRP A 268 35.72 0.35 10.86
CA TRP A 268 34.31 0.72 10.89
C TRP A 268 33.83 0.78 12.34
N GLN A 269 33.32 1.94 12.76
CA GLN A 269 32.83 2.16 14.11
C GLN A 269 31.30 2.02 14.13
N GLU A 270 30.80 1.12 14.97
CA GLU A 270 29.36 0.95 15.21
C GLU A 270 28.73 2.19 15.86
N LEU A 271 27.53 2.54 15.39
CA LEU A 271 26.77 3.71 15.81
C LEU A 271 25.62 3.32 16.74
N HIS A 272 25.27 4.22 17.66
CA HIS A 272 24.00 4.09 18.38
C HIS A 272 22.86 4.54 17.47
N VAL A 273 21.85 3.67 17.33
CA VAL A 273 20.75 3.86 16.39
C VAL A 273 19.40 3.81 17.08
N MET A 274 18.49 4.70 16.67
CA MET A 274 17.06 4.54 16.87
C MET A 274 16.39 4.37 15.51
N ASP A 275 15.93 3.16 15.22
CA ASP A 275 15.34 2.80 13.91
C ASP A 275 13.81 2.70 14.00
N GLU A 276 13.10 3.56 13.27
CA GLU A 276 11.64 3.50 13.12
C GLU A 276 11.20 2.62 11.93
N THR A 277 12.12 2.24 11.05
CA THR A 277 11.88 1.52 9.77
C THR A 277 11.73 0.01 9.92
N SER A 278 12.06 -0.53 11.10
CA SER A 278 11.99 -1.96 11.38
C SER A 278 12.80 -2.76 10.36
N VAL A 279 14.11 -2.52 10.27
CA VAL A 279 15.03 -3.21 9.31
C VAL A 279 14.71 -2.83 7.86
N LEU A 280 14.47 -1.55 7.60
CA LEU A 280 14.17 -1.00 6.27
C LEU A 280 12.92 -1.62 5.61
N SER A 281 12.08 -2.34 6.36
CA SER A 281 10.88 -3.00 5.84
C SER A 281 9.70 -2.04 5.69
N ARG A 282 9.76 -0.88 6.33
CA ARG A 282 8.78 0.20 6.20
C ARG A 282 9.43 1.57 6.15
N SER A 283 8.70 2.53 5.61
CA SER A 283 9.11 3.93 5.57
C SER A 283 9.18 4.52 6.98
N GLY A 284 10.19 5.33 7.26
CA GLY A 284 10.43 5.89 8.60
C GLY A 284 11.78 6.59 8.73
N HIS A 285 12.09 7.06 9.93
CA HIS A 285 13.36 7.69 10.25
C HIS A 285 14.33 6.70 10.90
N VAL A 286 15.61 6.82 10.54
CA VAL A 286 16.73 6.18 11.22
C VAL A 286 17.60 7.29 11.80
N TYR A 287 17.65 7.37 13.12
CA TYR A 287 18.47 8.34 13.85
C TYR A 287 19.81 7.72 14.20
N LEU A 288 20.89 8.27 13.65
CA LEU A 288 22.25 7.79 13.81
C LEU A 288 23.04 8.80 14.65
N ASP A 289 23.59 8.38 15.78
CA ASP A 289 24.46 9.25 16.60
C ASP A 289 25.89 9.25 16.04
N VAL A 290 26.24 10.31 15.30
CA VAL A 290 27.51 10.40 14.57
C VAL A 290 28.62 10.93 15.50
N PRO A 291 29.74 10.20 15.65
CA PRO A 291 30.86 10.66 16.47
C PRO A 291 31.55 11.89 15.85
N GLY A 292 32.23 12.68 16.67
CA GLY A 292 32.96 13.85 16.19
C GLY A 292 34.22 13.49 15.38
N SER A 293 34.47 14.26 14.30
CA SER A 293 35.68 14.19 13.44
C SER A 293 35.75 13.02 12.45
N VAL A 294 34.65 12.68 11.79
CA VAL A 294 34.63 11.68 10.71
C VAL A 294 35.36 12.21 9.46
N PRO A 295 36.29 11.45 8.87
CA PRO A 295 36.97 11.85 7.64
C PRO A 295 36.03 11.73 6.43
N ALA A 296 36.03 12.74 5.57
CA ALA A 296 35.46 12.64 4.23
C ALA A 296 36.56 12.21 3.26
N ILE A 297 36.24 11.28 2.36
CA ILE A 297 37.24 10.53 1.61
C ILE A 297 36.90 10.56 0.13
N PRO A 298 37.85 10.92 -0.75
CA PRO A 298 37.60 10.93 -2.18
C PRO A 298 37.28 9.52 -2.70
N PHE A 299 36.22 9.40 -3.50
CA PHE A 299 35.79 8.12 -4.09
C PHE A 299 36.91 7.43 -4.90
N HIS A 300 37.74 8.21 -5.61
CA HIS A 300 38.87 7.70 -6.40
C HIS A 300 40.01 7.09 -5.55
N LYS A 301 40.08 7.38 -4.24
CA LYS A 301 41.12 6.80 -3.36
C LYS A 301 40.78 5.39 -2.86
N LEU A 302 39.59 4.87 -3.16
CA LEU A 302 39.21 3.50 -2.83
C LEU A 302 40.09 2.47 -3.54
N ALA A 303 40.14 1.26 -2.99
CA ALA A 303 40.93 0.14 -3.50
C ALA A 303 40.54 -0.24 -4.94
N ARG A 304 41.49 -0.68 -5.77
CA ARG A 304 41.20 -1.11 -7.15
C ARG A 304 40.20 -2.27 -7.21
N SER A 305 40.28 -3.20 -6.27
CA SER A 305 39.32 -4.31 -6.14
C SER A 305 37.89 -3.83 -5.97
N PHE A 306 37.66 -2.73 -5.24
CA PHE A 306 36.33 -2.16 -5.04
C PHE A 306 35.73 -1.63 -6.35
N TRP A 307 36.55 -1.04 -7.22
CA TRP A 307 36.12 -0.59 -8.55
C TRP A 307 35.79 -1.78 -9.46
N GLU A 308 36.63 -2.83 -9.43
CA GLU A 308 36.38 -4.07 -10.15
C GLU A 308 35.07 -4.74 -9.72
N ASP A 309 34.77 -4.73 -8.41
CA ASP A 309 33.53 -5.28 -7.85
C ASP A 309 32.27 -4.53 -8.33
N LEU A 310 32.38 -3.22 -8.57
CA LEU A 310 31.34 -2.38 -9.20
C LEU A 310 31.24 -2.55 -10.72
N GLY A 311 32.14 -3.32 -11.33
CA GLY A 311 32.25 -3.41 -12.79
C GLY A 311 32.82 -2.14 -13.45
N LEU A 312 33.45 -1.26 -12.67
CA LEU A 312 34.07 -0.02 -13.13
C LEU A 312 35.60 -0.16 -13.18
N ARG A 313 36.26 0.70 -13.95
CA ARG A 313 37.72 0.79 -13.96
C ARG A 313 38.13 1.97 -13.10
N LYS A 314 39.06 1.70 -12.18
CA LYS A 314 39.63 2.75 -11.34
C LYS A 314 40.47 3.71 -12.21
N PRO A 315 40.24 5.03 -12.13
CA PRO A 315 41.14 5.99 -12.76
C PRO A 315 42.50 6.02 -12.01
N PRO A 316 43.64 6.15 -12.72
CA PRO A 316 44.94 6.19 -12.08
C PRO A 316 45.08 7.47 -11.25
N THR A 317 45.42 7.30 -9.97
CA THR A 317 45.48 8.40 -8.99
C THR A 317 46.88 8.98 -8.81
N SER A 318 47.88 8.35 -9.44
CA SER A 318 49.28 8.79 -9.42
C SER A 318 49.97 8.51 -10.74
N ALA A 319 51.07 9.23 -11.01
CA ALA A 319 51.88 9.01 -12.20
C ALA A 319 52.44 7.58 -12.28
N ASP A 320 52.79 6.97 -11.15
CA ASP A 320 53.29 5.61 -11.11
C ASP A 320 52.17 4.59 -11.40
N GLU A 321 50.95 4.82 -10.89
CA GLU A 321 49.77 3.99 -11.20
C GLU A 321 49.39 4.07 -12.69
N LEU A 322 49.43 5.27 -13.29
CA LEU A 322 49.18 5.46 -14.73
C LEU A 322 50.21 4.71 -15.60
N ILE A 323 51.49 4.79 -15.23
CA ILE A 323 52.57 4.10 -15.95
C ILE A 323 52.40 2.58 -15.84
N ASP A 324 52.02 2.08 -14.67
CA ASP A 324 51.74 0.66 -14.47
C ASP A 324 50.48 0.21 -15.21
N ASP A 325 49.46 1.06 -15.35
CA ASP A 325 48.22 0.72 -16.06
C ASP A 325 48.39 0.67 -17.58
N ILE A 326 49.08 1.66 -18.17
CA ILE A 326 49.54 1.58 -19.56
C ILE A 326 50.50 0.39 -19.70
N GLY A 327 51.33 0.20 -18.66
CA GLY A 327 52.29 -0.87 -18.48
C GLY A 327 51.70 -2.27 -18.69
N ASN A 328 50.59 -2.51 -18.01
CA ASN A 328 49.92 -3.80 -17.95
C ASN A 328 48.79 -3.92 -18.99
N SER A 329 48.71 -3.00 -19.95
CA SER A 329 47.62 -2.94 -20.94
C SER A 329 46.22 -2.83 -20.33
N VAL A 330 46.12 -2.25 -19.13
CA VAL A 330 44.86 -1.94 -18.44
C VAL A 330 44.21 -0.71 -19.07
N LEU A 331 45.03 0.28 -19.46
CA LEU A 331 44.63 1.47 -20.21
C LEU A 331 45.32 1.49 -21.56
N ALA A 332 44.55 1.63 -22.65
CA ALA A 332 45.14 1.92 -23.95
C ALA A 332 45.46 3.41 -24.04
N PRO A 333 46.61 3.82 -24.60
CA PRO A 333 46.96 5.24 -24.72
C PRO A 333 46.00 6.05 -25.60
N GLU A 334 45.20 5.36 -26.42
CA GLU A 334 44.10 5.92 -27.22
C GLU A 334 42.83 6.22 -26.41
N ASP A 335 42.71 5.67 -25.20
CA ASP A 335 41.60 5.93 -24.27
C ASP A 335 41.76 7.29 -23.54
N LEU A 336 42.96 7.91 -23.58
CA LEU A 336 43.27 9.17 -22.88
C LEU A 336 43.03 10.39 -23.81
N ASP A 337 42.23 11.36 -23.36
CA ASP A 337 41.91 12.57 -24.12
C ASP A 337 43.06 13.61 -24.12
N GLU A 338 42.97 14.60 -25.01
CA GLU A 338 43.99 15.66 -25.17
C GLU A 338 44.15 16.50 -23.89
N GLY A 339 43.08 16.66 -23.09
CA GLY A 339 43.09 17.33 -21.79
C GLY A 339 43.89 16.58 -20.72
N THR A 340 43.82 15.25 -20.71
CA THR A 340 44.62 14.39 -19.82
C THR A 340 46.10 14.58 -20.10
N TRP A 341 46.50 14.62 -21.37
CA TRP A 341 47.89 14.92 -21.75
C TRP A 341 48.33 16.34 -21.36
N GLU A 342 47.46 17.35 -21.45
CA GLU A 342 47.75 18.70 -20.95
C GLU A 342 48.03 18.73 -19.44
N THR A 343 47.18 18.08 -18.64
CA THR A 343 47.36 18.01 -17.18
C THR A 343 48.60 17.23 -16.72
N LEU A 344 49.05 16.26 -17.51
CA LEU A 344 50.33 15.56 -17.32
C LEU A 344 51.55 16.43 -17.64
N GLY A 345 51.36 17.69 -18.04
CA GLY A 345 52.41 18.61 -18.47
C GLY A 345 52.94 18.32 -19.88
N LEU A 346 52.14 17.61 -20.69
CA LEU A 346 52.53 17.03 -21.97
C LEU A 346 51.79 17.66 -23.18
N GLY A 347 50.72 18.43 -22.97
CA GLY A 347 49.78 18.81 -24.04
C GLY A 347 50.13 20.00 -24.95
N ASP A 348 51.37 20.49 -24.99
CA ASP A 348 51.77 21.46 -26.03
C ASP A 348 52.66 20.79 -27.10
N THR A 349 52.01 20.31 -28.18
CA THR A 349 52.66 19.66 -29.33
C THR A 349 53.63 20.57 -30.08
N VAL A 350 53.54 21.90 -29.91
CA VAL A 350 54.40 22.87 -30.62
C VAL A 350 55.69 23.18 -29.81
N ALA A 351 55.69 22.95 -28.50
CA ALA A 351 56.81 23.23 -27.62
C ALA A 351 57.54 21.97 -27.09
N ASN A 352 56.91 20.79 -27.14
CA ASN A 352 57.46 19.57 -26.54
C ASN A 352 57.71 18.44 -27.57
N PRO A 353 58.95 18.26 -28.08
CA PRO A 353 59.27 17.21 -29.06
C PRO A 353 59.04 15.79 -28.53
N ALA A 354 58.88 15.62 -27.22
CA ALA A 354 58.60 14.33 -26.60
C ALA A 354 57.19 13.79 -26.93
N LEU A 355 56.18 14.64 -27.13
CA LEU A 355 54.82 14.17 -27.44
C LEU A 355 54.68 13.65 -28.87
N SER A 356 55.37 14.31 -29.82
CA SER A 356 55.50 13.86 -31.20
C SER A 356 56.15 12.48 -31.25
N ASP A 357 57.26 12.28 -30.53
CA ASP A 357 57.96 11.00 -30.48
C ASP A 357 57.09 9.92 -29.77
N LEU A 358 56.36 10.26 -28.71
CA LEU A 358 55.43 9.37 -28.01
C LEU A 358 54.26 8.93 -28.92
N LEU A 359 53.62 9.85 -29.63
CA LEU A 359 52.54 9.54 -30.59
C LEU A 359 53.05 8.71 -31.78
N THR A 360 54.32 8.85 -32.16
CA THR A 360 54.95 8.01 -33.20
C THR A 360 55.30 6.61 -32.66
N LEU A 361 55.66 6.50 -31.38
CA LEU A 361 55.88 5.25 -30.65
C LEU A 361 54.57 4.49 -30.34
N LEU A 362 53.46 5.21 -30.14
CA LEU A 362 52.14 4.67 -29.84
C LEU A 362 51.43 3.98 -31.02
N GLY A 363 52.02 3.97 -32.22
CA GLY A 363 51.42 3.34 -33.41
C GLY A 363 51.25 1.82 -33.35
N ASP A 364 52.08 1.12 -32.58
CA ASP A 364 51.89 -0.30 -32.23
C ASP A 364 52.31 -0.50 -30.76
N PRO A 365 51.38 -0.32 -29.79
CA PRO A 365 51.68 -0.19 -28.36
C PRO A 365 52.45 -1.38 -27.78
N LEU A 366 52.24 -2.57 -28.34
CA LEU A 366 52.88 -3.81 -27.90
C LEU A 366 54.36 -3.93 -28.33
N VAL A 367 54.77 -3.22 -29.39
CA VAL A 367 56.13 -3.30 -29.95
C VAL A 367 57.06 -2.26 -29.32
N ASN A 368 56.52 -1.12 -28.91
CA ASN A 368 57.28 0.05 -28.49
C ASN A 368 57.24 0.33 -26.97
N PHE A 369 56.73 -0.63 -26.20
CA PHE A 369 56.50 -0.55 -24.76
C PHE A 369 57.71 -0.07 -23.95
N ASP A 370 58.87 -0.70 -24.12
CA ASP A 370 60.11 -0.31 -23.41
C ASP A 370 60.59 1.10 -23.80
N ALA A 371 60.37 1.51 -25.04
CA ALA A 371 60.76 2.82 -25.54
C ALA A 371 59.82 3.94 -25.03
N ILE A 372 58.53 3.65 -24.88
CA ILE A 372 57.55 4.56 -24.24
C ILE A 372 57.91 4.74 -22.76
N LEU A 373 58.20 3.65 -22.05
CA LEU A 373 58.63 3.67 -20.64
C LEU A 373 59.95 4.42 -20.45
N ASP A 374 60.94 4.24 -21.34
CA ASP A 374 62.20 4.99 -21.28
C ASP A 374 62.01 6.48 -21.61
N HIS A 375 61.07 6.83 -22.49
CA HIS A 375 60.76 8.23 -22.81
C HIS A 375 60.05 8.95 -21.66
N LEU A 376 59.06 8.29 -21.04
CA LEU A 376 58.40 8.74 -19.80
C LEU A 376 59.39 8.79 -18.61
N LYS A 377 60.43 7.95 -18.60
CA LYS A 377 61.52 8.02 -17.62
C LYS A 377 62.53 9.13 -17.92
N LEU A 378 62.76 9.49 -19.18
CA LEU A 378 63.71 10.55 -19.58
C LEU A 378 63.15 11.96 -19.32
N SER A 379 61.82 12.15 -19.36
CA SER A 379 61.19 13.38 -18.87
C SER A 379 61.25 13.53 -17.33
N ARG A 380 61.57 12.47 -16.57
CA ARG A 380 61.68 12.48 -15.09
C ARG A 380 62.77 13.40 -14.52
N VAL A 381 63.65 13.99 -15.32
CA VAL A 381 64.71 14.89 -14.80
C VAL A 381 64.31 16.36 -14.93
N LYS A 382 63.37 16.81 -14.09
CA LYS A 382 63.36 18.12 -13.39
C LYS A 382 62.02 18.39 -12.68
N SER A 383 62.02 18.24 -11.35
CA SER A 383 61.48 19.19 -10.36
C SER A 383 60.08 19.82 -10.54
N GLN A 384 59.19 19.34 -11.40
CA GLN A 384 57.83 19.88 -11.59
C GLN A 384 56.71 18.90 -11.22
N LEU A 385 56.98 17.60 -11.10
CA LEU A 385 55.96 16.60 -10.73
C LEU A 385 55.66 16.52 -9.22
N THR A 386 56.27 17.37 -8.39
CA THR A 386 55.81 17.59 -7.00
C THR A 386 54.43 18.28 -6.94
N GLU A 387 53.90 18.73 -8.07
CA GLU A 387 52.54 19.27 -8.23
C GLU A 387 51.57 18.27 -8.90
N PHE A 388 51.86 16.96 -8.93
CA PHE A 388 50.86 15.96 -9.37
C PHE A 388 49.65 15.85 -8.43
N ASP A 389 49.75 16.40 -7.22
CA ASP A 389 48.64 16.67 -6.28
C ASP A 389 47.67 17.77 -6.78
N GLY A 390 47.84 18.27 -8.02
CA GLY A 390 47.08 19.39 -8.58
C GLY A 390 46.46 19.14 -9.95
N VAL A 391 46.39 17.90 -10.43
CA VAL A 391 45.59 17.59 -11.63
C VAL A 391 44.11 17.74 -11.27
N GLU A 392 43.37 18.61 -11.98
CA GLU A 392 41.94 18.82 -11.72
C GLU A 392 41.21 17.46 -11.73
N ASP A 393 40.47 17.17 -10.65
CA ASP A 393 39.67 15.95 -10.47
C ASP A 393 38.70 15.69 -11.65
N ASP A 394 38.35 16.74 -12.42
CA ASP A 394 37.47 16.69 -13.59
C ASP A 394 38.08 15.97 -14.81
N VAL A 395 39.42 15.88 -14.91
CA VAL A 395 40.09 15.40 -16.15
C VAL A 395 40.04 13.88 -16.29
N TRP A 396 40.00 13.16 -15.18
CA TRP A 396 40.03 11.68 -15.18
C TRP A 396 38.64 11.04 -15.33
N LEU A 397 37.58 11.83 -15.19
CA LEU A 397 36.19 11.38 -15.23
C LEU A 397 35.64 11.25 -16.66
N ASP A 398 36.35 11.72 -17.68
CA ASP A 398 35.91 11.70 -19.09
C ASP A 398 36.30 10.39 -19.82
N LEU A 399 36.79 9.36 -19.09
CA LEU A 399 37.15 8.02 -19.58
C LEU A 399 35.95 7.13 -19.97
N ALA A 400 34.92 7.72 -20.59
CA ALA A 400 33.75 7.03 -21.14
C ALA A 400 32.92 6.23 -20.11
N TYR A 401 32.53 6.89 -19.01
CA TYR A 401 31.36 6.49 -18.23
C TYR A 401 30.23 7.46 -18.54
N ASP A 402 29.07 6.95 -18.98
CA ASP A 402 27.87 7.79 -19.10
C ASP A 402 27.45 8.33 -17.71
N GLU A 403 27.83 7.62 -16.62
CA GLU A 403 27.42 7.88 -15.22
C GLU A 403 28.56 7.54 -14.22
N ALA A 404 29.54 8.44 -14.03
CA ALA A 404 30.58 8.24 -13.02
C ALA A 404 30.14 8.74 -11.61
N PRO A 405 30.47 8.03 -10.51
CA PRO A 405 30.22 8.50 -9.15
C PRO A 405 30.99 9.79 -8.85
N ALA A 406 30.39 10.67 -8.04
CA ALA A 406 30.92 12.01 -7.79
C ALA A 406 32.39 11.96 -7.29
N PRO A 407 33.33 12.75 -7.87
CA PRO A 407 34.77 12.71 -7.54
C PRO A 407 35.12 13.17 -6.12
N TYR A 408 34.12 13.66 -5.39
CA TYR A 408 34.30 14.44 -4.18
C TYR A 408 34.51 13.59 -2.93
N GLU A 409 34.98 14.24 -1.86
CA GLU A 409 35.15 13.66 -0.53
C GLU A 409 33.79 13.26 0.06
N GLN A 410 33.56 11.96 0.25
CA GLN A 410 32.32 11.40 0.79
C GLN A 410 32.56 10.83 2.20
N VAL A 411 31.56 10.96 3.05
CA VAL A 411 31.48 10.26 4.33
C VAL A 411 30.70 8.98 4.12
N TRP A 412 31.27 7.86 4.56
CA TRP A 412 30.71 6.55 4.32
C TRP A 412 30.02 6.00 5.56
N LEU A 413 28.75 5.66 5.40
CA LEU A 413 27.97 4.85 6.33
C LEU A 413 27.81 3.45 5.74
N ARG A 414 27.78 2.46 6.63
CA ARG A 414 27.64 1.06 6.30
C ARG A 414 26.52 0.46 7.13
N ALA A 415 25.51 -0.09 6.48
CA ALA A 415 24.51 -0.94 7.12
C ALA A 415 24.92 -2.39 6.88
N ARG A 416 25.24 -3.13 7.95
CA ARG A 416 25.66 -4.53 7.90
C ARG A 416 24.57 -5.42 8.50
N LEU A 417 24.18 -6.46 7.77
CA LEU A 417 23.14 -7.37 8.20
C LEU A 417 23.68 -8.37 9.24
N GLU A 418 23.13 -8.36 10.45
CA GLU A 418 23.45 -9.31 11.53
C GLU A 418 22.44 -10.46 11.63
N GLY A 419 21.21 -10.24 11.18
CA GLY A 419 20.14 -11.23 11.13
C GLY A 419 19.43 -11.19 9.79
N VAL A 420 19.13 -12.37 9.22
CA VAL A 420 18.40 -12.45 7.94
C VAL A 420 16.92 -12.16 8.22
N PRO A 421 16.32 -11.13 7.58
CA PRO A 421 14.89 -10.87 7.70
C PRO A 421 14.10 -11.96 6.98
N ASP A 422 12.87 -12.22 7.43
CA ASP A 422 11.97 -13.20 6.79
C ASP A 422 11.70 -12.85 5.31
N GLU A 423 11.68 -11.55 4.99
CA GLU A 423 11.58 -11.03 3.64
C GLU A 423 12.66 -9.97 3.38
N PRO A 424 13.29 -9.97 2.18
CA PRO A 424 14.29 -8.96 1.83
C PRO A 424 13.63 -7.58 1.72
N PRO A 425 14.10 -6.56 2.46
CA PRO A 425 13.52 -5.23 2.42
C PRO A 425 13.77 -4.57 1.06
N GLN A 426 12.77 -3.88 0.53
CA GLN A 426 12.93 -3.03 -0.65
C GLN A 426 12.92 -1.56 -0.21
N VAL A 427 13.84 -0.77 -0.77
CA VAL A 427 13.92 0.67 -0.54
C VAL A 427 13.76 1.39 -1.87
N SER A 428 12.90 2.41 -1.89
CA SER A 428 12.72 3.31 -3.05
C SER A 428 13.68 4.51 -2.97
N ARG A 429 13.89 5.05 -1.77
CA ARG A 429 14.70 6.25 -1.58
C ARG A 429 15.24 6.37 -0.16
N PHE A 430 16.48 6.84 -0.07
CA PHE A 430 17.03 7.43 1.14
C PHE A 430 17.05 8.95 0.99
N ALA A 431 16.57 9.68 1.99
CA ALA A 431 16.51 11.14 1.98
C ALA A 431 17.13 11.73 3.25
N LEU A 432 17.84 12.83 3.06
CA LEU A 432 18.33 13.69 4.13
C LEU A 432 17.33 14.85 4.34
N ASN A 433 17.52 15.60 5.43
CA ASN A 433 16.80 16.87 5.69
C ASN A 433 15.27 16.75 5.64
N THR A 434 14.74 15.63 6.11
CA THR A 434 13.31 15.36 6.11
C THR A 434 12.79 15.30 7.53
N VAL A 435 11.61 15.86 7.78
CA VAL A 435 10.98 15.89 9.12
C VAL A 435 9.46 15.77 9.01
N VAL A 436 8.87 15.06 9.96
CA VAL A 436 7.42 14.97 10.10
C VAL A 436 6.83 16.34 10.43
N ALA A 437 5.82 16.74 9.66
CA ALA A 437 4.99 17.89 9.92
C ALA A 437 3.51 17.49 10.00
N MET A 438 2.75 18.24 10.78
CA MET A 438 1.34 18.01 11.03
C MET A 438 0.52 19.15 10.44
N ALA A 439 -0.62 18.83 9.80
CA ALA A 439 -1.60 19.79 9.26
C ALA A 439 -2.35 20.51 10.40
N ALA A 440 -1.63 21.35 11.14
CA ALA A 440 -2.06 22.00 12.35
C ALA A 440 -1.33 23.33 12.53
N VAL A 441 -1.97 24.27 13.22
CA VAL A 441 -1.36 25.55 13.60
C VAL A 441 -1.32 25.67 15.11
N THR A 442 -0.14 25.94 15.66
CA THR A 442 0.07 26.22 17.08
C THR A 442 -0.16 27.71 17.32
N ARG A 443 -1.17 28.03 18.12
CA ARG A 443 -1.39 29.38 18.61
C ARG A 443 -0.76 29.55 19.98
N VAL A 444 -0.02 30.63 20.15
CA VAL A 444 0.67 30.97 21.41
C VAL A 444 0.05 32.24 21.97
N GLU A 445 -0.15 32.26 23.29
CA GLU A 445 -0.68 33.37 24.09
C GLU A 445 -1.97 33.99 23.55
N GLU A 446 -3.10 33.33 23.79
CA GLU A 446 -4.42 33.91 23.60
C GLU A 446 -5.07 34.27 24.93
N ILE A 447 -5.42 35.55 25.10
CA ILE A 447 -6.30 35.99 26.18
C ILE A 447 -7.74 35.68 25.74
N VAL A 448 -8.30 34.60 26.27
CA VAL A 448 -9.65 34.11 25.93
C VAL A 448 -10.74 35.01 26.53
N GLY A 449 -10.44 35.59 27.69
CA GLY A 449 -11.33 36.54 28.36
C GLY A 449 -10.96 36.76 29.82
N THR A 450 -11.84 37.47 30.54
CA THR A 450 -11.69 37.74 31.97
C THR A 450 -12.81 37.09 32.75
N SER A 451 -12.49 36.44 33.87
CA SER A 451 -13.49 35.79 34.70
C SER A 451 -14.38 36.80 35.41
N ASN A 452 -15.68 36.50 35.47
CA ASN A 452 -16.67 37.27 36.23
C ASN A 452 -16.90 36.71 37.66
N GLY A 453 -16.18 35.65 38.05
CA GLY A 453 -16.31 34.97 39.34
C GLY A 453 -17.65 34.28 39.59
N ARG A 454 -18.40 33.93 38.53
CA ARG A 454 -19.69 33.22 38.64
C ARG A 454 -19.54 31.72 38.37
N PRO A 455 -20.38 30.87 39.00
CA PRO A 455 -20.46 29.44 38.69
C PRO A 455 -20.75 29.16 37.21
N ASN A 456 -20.21 28.06 36.67
CA ASN A 456 -20.47 27.57 35.32
C ASN A 456 -20.21 28.60 34.21
N GLN A 457 -19.26 29.51 34.42
CA GLN A 457 -18.88 30.48 33.39
C GLN A 457 -18.27 29.76 32.18
N THR A 458 -18.49 30.33 31.01
CA THR A 458 -18.04 29.77 29.73
C THR A 458 -17.26 30.78 28.92
N HIS A 459 -16.21 30.34 28.25
CA HIS A 459 -15.37 31.15 27.36
C HIS A 459 -15.07 30.36 26.09
N THR A 460 -14.88 31.02 24.95
CA THR A 460 -14.67 30.34 23.66
C THR A 460 -13.34 30.76 23.07
N LEU A 461 -12.54 29.79 22.65
CA LEU A 461 -11.29 30.03 21.91
C LEU A 461 -11.59 30.64 20.54
N SER A 462 -10.67 31.46 20.04
CA SER A 462 -10.86 32.15 18.76
C SER A 462 -10.77 31.24 17.52
N LYS A 463 -10.16 30.05 17.67
CA LYS A 463 -9.99 29.04 16.62
C LYS A 463 -10.35 27.65 17.14
N SER A 464 -11.00 26.87 16.30
CA SER A 464 -11.39 25.49 16.53
C SER A 464 -11.47 24.76 15.17
N PRO A 465 -11.51 23.42 15.12
CA PRO A 465 -11.43 22.48 16.25
C PRO A 465 -10.04 22.44 16.89
N VAL A 466 -10.00 22.19 18.20
CA VAL A 466 -8.76 21.97 18.98
C VAL A 466 -8.34 20.51 18.82
N LEU A 467 -7.09 20.28 18.45
CA LEU A 467 -6.57 18.94 18.21
C LEU A 467 -6.32 18.18 19.51
N ILE A 468 -6.52 16.87 19.46
CA ILE A 468 -6.20 15.94 20.56
C ILE A 468 -4.89 15.24 20.27
N ASP A 469 -4.01 15.17 21.27
CA ASP A 469 -2.82 14.33 21.23
C ASP A 469 -3.25 12.86 21.22
N SER A 470 -2.98 12.15 20.13
CA SER A 470 -3.38 10.74 19.97
C SER A 470 -2.66 9.79 20.92
N LYS A 471 -1.49 10.15 21.46
CA LYS A 471 -0.72 9.32 22.41
C LYS A 471 -1.23 9.47 23.83
N ILE A 472 -1.63 10.68 24.22
CA ILE A 472 -2.03 11.01 25.60
C ILE A 472 -3.56 11.01 25.75
N GLY A 473 -4.31 11.22 24.66
CA GLY A 473 -5.76 11.35 24.67
C GLY A 473 -6.26 12.68 25.25
N GLN A 474 -5.38 13.67 25.41
CA GLN A 474 -5.71 14.99 25.92
C GLN A 474 -5.61 16.06 24.83
N PRO A 475 -6.44 17.11 24.86
CA PRO A 475 -6.34 18.21 23.91
C PRO A 475 -5.00 18.94 24.05
N TYR A 476 -4.43 19.39 22.92
CA TYR A 476 -3.31 20.33 22.90
C TYR A 476 -3.79 21.70 23.36
N LEU A 477 -3.97 21.89 24.66
CA LEU A 477 -4.35 23.15 25.29
C LEU A 477 -3.70 23.28 26.68
N GLU A 478 -2.84 24.28 26.82
CA GLU A 478 -2.32 24.73 28.10
C GLU A 478 -3.07 25.99 28.53
N LEU A 479 -3.85 25.86 29.61
CA LEU A 479 -4.65 26.96 30.13
C LEU A 479 -4.09 27.47 31.46
N GLU A 480 -3.85 28.77 31.54
CA GLU A 480 -3.47 29.46 32.77
C GLU A 480 -4.52 30.50 33.15
N ILE A 481 -4.73 30.64 34.46
CA ILE A 481 -5.57 31.69 35.01
C ILE A 481 -4.68 32.62 35.83
N ALA A 482 -4.59 33.87 35.38
CA ALA A 482 -3.77 34.91 35.99
C ALA A 482 -4.65 35.86 36.81
N PRO A 483 -4.66 35.79 38.15
CA PRO A 483 -5.41 36.73 38.98
C PRO A 483 -4.77 38.13 38.95
N THR A 484 -5.55 39.16 39.28
CA THR A 484 -5.06 40.56 39.34
C THR A 484 -3.93 40.76 40.38
N GLN A 485 -3.87 39.89 41.39
CA GLN A 485 -2.79 39.80 42.36
C GLN A 485 -2.49 38.32 42.62
N GLY A 486 -1.27 37.87 42.30
CA GLY A 486 -0.83 36.48 42.45
C GLY A 486 -0.04 36.00 41.24
N GLU A 487 0.44 34.76 41.31
CA GLU A 487 1.07 34.07 40.19
C GLU A 487 -0.02 33.41 39.32
N ALA A 488 0.25 33.27 38.02
CA ALA A 488 -0.62 32.52 37.13
C ALA A 488 -0.58 31.04 37.52
N GLU A 489 -1.74 30.40 37.56
CA GLU A 489 -1.88 28.99 37.89
C GLU A 489 -2.35 28.21 36.65
N THR A 490 -1.72 27.08 36.36
CA THR A 490 -2.14 26.17 35.28
C THR A 490 -3.36 25.35 35.72
N TRP A 491 -4.38 25.31 34.86
CA TRP A 491 -5.59 24.53 35.10
C TRP A 491 -5.59 23.27 34.24
N GLN A 492 -6.18 22.19 34.76
CA GLN A 492 -6.21 20.89 34.09
C GLN A 492 -7.53 20.66 33.36
N VAL A 493 -7.46 20.14 32.14
CA VAL A 493 -8.65 19.72 31.39
C VAL A 493 -9.19 18.41 31.97
N VAL A 494 -10.51 18.35 32.13
CA VAL A 494 -11.23 17.15 32.57
C VAL A 494 -12.43 16.88 31.66
N ASP A 495 -12.78 15.60 31.54
CA ASP A 495 -13.96 15.14 30.82
C ASP A 495 -15.27 15.61 31.47
N ASP A 496 -15.31 15.55 32.80
CA ASP A 496 -16.40 16.01 33.64
C ASP A 496 -15.90 16.47 35.01
N PHE A 497 -16.76 17.17 35.73
CA PHE A 497 -16.49 17.66 37.08
C PHE A 497 -16.83 16.65 38.18
N PHE A 498 -17.34 15.46 37.84
CA PHE A 498 -17.79 14.49 38.82
C PHE A 498 -16.61 13.99 39.66
N GLY A 499 -16.77 13.97 40.98
CA GLY A 499 -15.71 13.60 41.92
C GLY A 499 -14.59 14.63 42.08
N ARG A 500 -14.70 15.83 41.49
CA ARG A 500 -13.77 16.95 41.71
C ARG A 500 -14.24 17.80 42.87
N GLY A 501 -13.30 18.22 43.71
CA GLY A 501 -13.59 19.06 44.88
C GLY A 501 -13.73 20.54 44.50
N PRO A 502 -14.21 21.37 45.45
CA PRO A 502 -14.42 22.81 45.23
C PRO A 502 -13.12 23.59 44.98
N ASP A 503 -11.97 23.08 45.44
CA ASP A 503 -10.67 23.72 45.27
C ASP A 503 -9.89 23.22 44.03
N SER A 504 -10.45 22.26 43.28
CA SER A 504 -9.78 21.67 42.12
C SER A 504 -9.71 22.65 40.94
N ALA A 505 -8.50 22.98 40.50
CA ALA A 505 -8.21 23.85 39.35
C ALA A 505 -8.46 23.12 38.02
N VAL A 506 -9.73 22.89 37.67
CA VAL A 506 -10.13 22.08 36.52
C VAL A 506 -11.13 22.80 35.62
N PHE A 507 -11.10 22.49 34.34
CA PHE A 507 -12.06 22.98 33.34
C PHE A 507 -12.41 21.88 32.34
N ARG A 508 -13.54 22.01 31.66
CA ARG A 508 -13.93 21.14 30.55
C ARG A 508 -13.78 21.90 29.24
N LEU A 509 -13.32 21.21 28.20
CA LEU A 509 -13.22 21.73 26.83
C LEU A 509 -14.15 20.94 25.91
N ASP A 510 -14.94 21.65 25.12
CA ASP A 510 -15.50 21.13 23.88
C ASP A 510 -14.50 21.41 22.75
N VAL A 511 -13.85 20.36 22.25
CA VAL A 511 -12.78 20.45 21.25
C VAL A 511 -13.27 20.97 19.92
N GLU A 512 -14.51 20.69 19.53
CA GLU A 512 -15.05 21.06 18.23
C GLU A 512 -15.37 22.55 18.17
N THR A 513 -16.01 23.05 19.24
CA THR A 513 -16.45 24.45 19.33
C THR A 513 -15.43 25.36 20.00
N GLY A 514 -14.41 24.80 20.66
CA GLY A 514 -13.45 25.56 21.48
C GLY A 514 -14.06 26.13 22.76
N LEU A 515 -15.19 25.60 23.23
CA LEU A 515 -15.91 26.10 24.41
C LEU A 515 -15.27 25.56 25.71
N LEU A 516 -14.71 26.46 26.50
CA LEU A 516 -14.24 26.24 27.86
C LEU A 516 -15.40 26.41 28.85
N ILE A 517 -15.57 25.45 29.75
CA ILE A 517 -16.56 25.46 30.83
C ILE A 517 -15.81 25.30 32.15
N PHE A 518 -16.10 26.16 33.13
CA PHE A 518 -15.52 26.09 34.48
C PHE A 518 -16.52 25.53 35.49
N GLY A 519 -16.01 25.08 36.63
CA GLY A 519 -16.81 24.51 37.71
C GLY A 519 -17.79 25.50 38.35
N ASP A 520 -18.64 24.98 39.23
CA ASP A 520 -19.67 25.72 39.95
C ASP A 520 -19.27 26.14 41.37
N GLY A 521 -18.04 25.79 41.80
CA GLY A 521 -17.55 26.02 43.15
C GLY A 521 -17.87 24.90 44.14
N GLU A 522 -18.66 23.90 43.75
CA GLU A 522 -18.80 22.63 44.47
C GLU A 522 -18.02 21.53 43.74
N HIS A 523 -18.15 21.46 42.42
CA HIS A 523 -17.50 20.51 41.52
C HIS A 523 -16.53 21.26 40.61
N GLY A 524 -15.31 21.50 41.12
CA GLY A 524 -14.30 22.32 40.46
C GLY A 524 -14.39 23.80 40.86
N ARG A 525 -13.22 24.43 40.92
CA ARG A 525 -13.04 25.78 41.42
C ARG A 525 -13.56 26.82 40.42
N ILE A 526 -14.11 27.91 40.93
CA ILE A 526 -14.47 29.08 40.11
C ILE A 526 -13.23 29.97 40.00
N PRO A 527 -12.80 30.34 38.77
CA PRO A 527 -11.77 31.34 38.58
C PRO A 527 -12.11 32.67 39.28
N VAL A 528 -11.10 33.31 39.87
CA VAL A 528 -11.31 34.53 40.66
C VAL A 528 -11.79 35.67 39.77
N ALA A 529 -12.75 36.47 40.25
CA ALA A 529 -13.27 37.62 39.51
C ALA A 529 -12.13 38.58 39.12
N GLY A 530 -12.08 38.98 37.85
CA GLY A 530 -11.03 39.84 37.30
C GLY A 530 -9.74 39.10 36.91
N ALA A 531 -9.67 37.78 37.08
CA ALA A 531 -8.56 36.99 36.56
C ALA A 531 -8.63 36.85 35.04
N GLU A 532 -7.50 36.97 34.37
CA GLU A 532 -7.37 36.72 32.94
C GLU A 532 -7.26 35.22 32.68
N ILE A 533 -8.02 34.73 31.71
CA ILE A 533 -8.00 33.35 31.25
C ILE A 533 -7.15 33.35 29.99
N ILE A 534 -5.99 32.70 30.07
CA ILE A 534 -4.96 32.73 29.04
C ILE A 534 -4.74 31.31 28.55
N ALA A 535 -4.99 31.06 27.27
CA ALA A 535 -4.51 29.86 26.58
C ALA A 535 -3.05 30.11 26.19
N ARG A 536 -2.11 29.53 26.93
CA ARG A 536 -0.67 29.70 26.71
C ARG A 536 -0.24 29.12 25.38
N SER A 537 -0.71 27.92 25.08
CA SER A 537 -0.54 27.29 23.80
C SER A 537 -1.73 26.40 23.49
N TYR A 538 -2.19 26.38 22.24
CA TYR A 538 -3.09 25.34 21.76
C TYR A 538 -2.93 25.09 20.26
N ARG A 539 -3.23 23.86 19.83
CA ARG A 539 -3.19 23.49 18.40
C ARG A 539 -4.60 23.38 17.85
N TYR A 540 -4.82 23.96 16.68
CA TYR A 540 -6.10 23.87 15.96
C TYR A 540 -5.88 23.52 14.50
N GLY A 541 -6.94 23.02 13.85
CA GLY A 541 -6.91 22.59 12.44
C GLY A 541 -7.25 21.11 12.29
N GLY A 542 -6.53 20.43 11.41
CA GLY A 542 -6.83 19.05 11.02
C GLY A 542 -8.03 18.93 10.08
N GLY A 543 -8.62 17.74 10.03
CA GLY A 543 -9.67 17.41 9.07
C GLY A 543 -9.15 16.66 7.84
N ALA A 544 -10.08 16.16 7.03
CA ALA A 544 -9.78 15.46 5.79
C ALA A 544 -9.12 16.36 4.74
N VAL A 545 -9.31 17.68 4.85
CA VAL A 545 -8.65 18.70 4.03
C VAL A 545 -7.12 18.65 4.12
N GLY A 546 -6.58 18.14 5.24
CA GLY A 546 -5.14 18.01 5.45
C GLY A 546 -4.45 16.98 4.57
N ASN A 547 -5.17 16.09 3.87
CA ASN A 547 -4.59 15.04 3.03
C ASN A 547 -4.11 15.59 1.67
N ALA A 548 -3.12 16.48 1.72
CA ALA A 548 -2.52 17.13 0.56
C ALA A 548 -1.75 16.13 -0.32
N GLY A 549 -1.79 16.31 -1.65
CA GLY A 549 -1.06 15.46 -2.59
C GLY A 549 0.46 15.61 -2.48
N PRO A 550 1.26 14.71 -3.10
CA PRO A 550 2.71 14.86 -3.15
C PRO A 550 3.08 16.18 -3.86
N ASP A 551 4.18 16.79 -3.46
CA ASP A 551 4.75 18.02 -4.02
C ASP A 551 3.86 19.27 -4.01
N THR A 552 2.82 19.29 -3.15
CA THR A 552 1.90 20.43 -3.02
C THR A 552 2.24 21.36 -1.86
N THR A 553 3.00 20.88 -0.87
CA THR A 553 3.33 21.61 0.36
C THR A 553 4.65 22.35 0.20
N THR A 554 4.62 23.50 -0.47
CA THR A 554 5.84 24.21 -0.93
C THR A 554 6.00 25.63 -0.38
N ALA A 555 4.96 26.23 0.19
CA ALA A 555 4.97 27.65 0.56
C ALA A 555 5.56 27.88 1.98
N LEU A 556 6.87 28.10 2.10
CA LEU A 556 7.49 28.49 3.37
C LEU A 556 6.88 29.79 3.94
N ARG A 557 6.27 29.71 5.12
CA ARG A 557 5.71 30.87 5.86
C ARG A 557 6.66 31.35 6.95
N SER A 558 7.34 30.43 7.62
CA SER A 558 8.41 30.78 8.54
C SER A 558 9.63 31.27 7.77
N ALA A 559 10.26 32.34 8.27
CA ALA A 559 11.46 32.90 7.66
C ALA A 559 12.69 32.04 7.99
N LEU A 560 13.18 31.28 7.01
CA LEU A 560 14.39 30.46 7.10
C LEU A 560 15.42 30.97 6.07
N PRO A 561 16.43 31.77 6.48
CA PRO A 561 17.35 32.43 5.55
C PRO A 561 18.17 31.48 4.67
N ASP A 562 18.51 30.30 5.19
CA ASP A 562 19.43 29.34 4.55
C ASP A 562 18.70 28.18 3.84
N VAL A 563 17.37 28.18 3.84
CA VAL A 563 16.52 27.21 3.14
C VAL A 563 16.07 27.81 1.80
N ASP A 564 16.17 27.02 0.73
CA ASP A 564 15.76 27.42 -0.62
C ASP A 564 14.30 27.06 -0.88
N SER A 565 13.95 25.81 -0.64
CA SER A 565 12.60 25.27 -0.85
C SER A 565 12.27 24.17 0.14
N VAL A 566 10.97 23.84 0.21
CA VAL A 566 10.44 22.70 0.96
C VAL A 566 9.43 21.99 0.07
N THR A 567 9.32 20.69 0.21
CA THR A 567 8.28 19.89 -0.46
C THR A 567 7.89 18.70 0.40
N ASN A 568 6.70 18.14 0.18
CA ASN A 568 6.33 16.83 0.71
C ASN A 568 6.54 15.76 -0.36
N VAL A 569 7.50 14.85 -0.14
CA VAL A 569 7.84 13.80 -1.11
C VAL A 569 6.67 12.84 -1.35
N ARG A 570 5.83 12.64 -0.33
CA ARG A 570 4.64 11.79 -0.38
C ARG A 570 3.40 12.57 0.00
N ALA A 571 2.25 12.07 -0.44
CA ALA A 571 0.96 12.60 -0.02
C ALA A 571 0.86 12.61 1.51
N ALA A 572 0.33 13.69 2.05
CA ALA A 572 -0.04 13.75 3.45
C ALA A 572 -1.20 12.78 3.71
N ALA A 573 -1.14 12.07 4.84
CA ALA A 573 -2.15 11.08 5.22
C ALA A 573 -2.46 11.20 6.71
N GLY A 574 -3.59 10.66 7.17
CA GLY A 574 -3.99 10.74 8.59
C GLY A 574 -5.09 11.77 8.87
N GLY A 575 -5.42 12.65 7.93
CA GLY A 575 -6.42 13.70 8.13
C GLY A 575 -7.84 13.15 8.06
N ALA A 576 -8.65 13.44 9.07
CA ALA A 576 -10.06 13.05 9.10
C ALA A 576 -10.92 14.10 9.81
N ASP A 577 -12.12 14.35 9.31
CA ASP A 577 -13.07 15.30 9.92
C ASP A 577 -13.64 14.74 11.23
N ALA A 578 -14.21 15.62 12.05
CA ALA A 578 -14.90 15.21 13.27
C ALA A 578 -16.10 14.31 12.94
N GLU A 579 -16.27 13.25 13.72
CA GLU A 579 -17.35 12.28 13.53
C GLU A 579 -18.71 12.94 13.79
N THR A 580 -19.67 12.71 12.91
CA THR A 580 -21.03 13.20 13.07
C THR A 580 -21.82 12.35 14.07
N LEU A 581 -22.89 12.90 14.67
CA LEU A 581 -23.73 12.12 15.60
C LEU A 581 -24.36 10.88 14.95
N ASP A 582 -24.67 10.92 13.65
CA ASP A 582 -25.26 9.77 12.97
C ASP A 582 -24.22 8.65 12.74
N GLU A 583 -22.96 9.00 12.47
CA GLU A 583 -21.84 8.06 12.43
C GLU A 583 -21.57 7.46 13.81
N VAL A 584 -21.62 8.26 14.88
CA VAL A 584 -21.50 7.74 16.25
C VAL A 584 -22.60 6.73 16.55
N LYS A 585 -23.85 6.98 16.14
CA LYS A 585 -24.96 6.02 16.32
C LYS A 585 -24.72 4.71 15.55
N LEU A 586 -24.01 4.77 14.42
CA LEU A 586 -23.61 3.59 13.66
C LEU A 586 -22.46 2.85 14.34
N ARG A 587 -21.43 3.56 14.83
CA ARG A 587 -20.26 2.97 15.50
C ARG A 587 -20.57 2.40 16.88
N ALA A 588 -21.33 3.12 17.71
CA ALA A 588 -21.50 2.81 19.13
C ALA A 588 -21.94 1.36 19.44
N PRO A 589 -22.86 0.73 18.69
CA PRO A 589 -23.19 -0.68 18.91
C PRO A 589 -21.99 -1.63 18.69
N HIS A 590 -21.12 -1.32 17.72
CA HIS A 590 -19.92 -2.12 17.44
C HIS A 590 -18.93 -1.97 18.61
N ASP A 591 -18.68 -0.74 19.08
CA ASP A 591 -17.77 -0.49 20.20
C ASP A 591 -18.19 -1.23 21.49
N LEU A 592 -19.49 -1.23 21.77
CA LEU A 592 -20.05 -1.94 22.93
C LEU A 592 -19.93 -3.46 22.80
N ARG A 593 -19.90 -3.98 21.56
CA ARG A 593 -19.76 -5.40 21.25
C ARG A 593 -18.31 -5.86 21.39
N HIS A 594 -17.38 -5.23 20.68
CA HIS A 594 -15.97 -5.66 20.68
C HIS A 594 -15.19 -5.16 21.89
N ARG A 595 -15.61 -4.04 22.52
CA ARG A 595 -14.98 -3.45 23.72
C ARG A 595 -13.45 -3.30 23.58
N GLU A 596 -13.01 -2.69 22.48
CA GLU A 596 -11.59 -2.52 22.13
C GLU A 596 -10.80 -3.84 22.03
N ARG A 597 -11.42 -4.97 21.65
CA ARG A 597 -10.73 -6.27 21.47
C ARG A 597 -11.12 -6.94 20.16
N ALA A 598 -10.12 -7.39 19.40
CA ALA A 598 -10.32 -8.12 18.16
C ALA A 598 -10.40 -9.63 18.46
N VAL A 599 -11.62 -10.19 18.49
CA VAL A 599 -11.85 -11.61 18.81
C VAL A 599 -12.49 -12.35 17.63
N THR A 600 -13.56 -11.81 17.08
CA THR A 600 -14.25 -12.37 15.90
C THR A 600 -13.80 -11.67 14.62
N GLY A 601 -13.99 -12.29 13.45
CA GLY A 601 -13.64 -11.65 12.17
C GLY A 601 -14.36 -10.31 11.95
N GLU A 602 -15.60 -10.18 12.43
CA GLU A 602 -16.31 -8.90 12.38
C GLU A 602 -15.68 -7.86 13.32
N ASP A 603 -15.16 -8.25 14.49
CA ASP A 603 -14.45 -7.33 15.39
C ASP A 603 -13.14 -6.84 14.76
N PHE A 604 -12.40 -7.71 14.06
CA PHE A 604 -11.21 -7.32 13.30
C PHE A 604 -11.55 -6.31 12.19
N ALA A 605 -12.61 -6.57 11.43
CA ALA A 605 -13.05 -5.67 10.36
C ALA A 605 -13.53 -4.31 10.92
N ASP A 606 -14.32 -4.31 11.99
CA ASP A 606 -14.81 -3.09 12.64
C ASP A 606 -13.63 -2.27 13.20
N LEU A 607 -12.70 -2.90 13.92
CA LEU A 607 -11.54 -2.22 14.48
C LEU A 607 -10.60 -1.68 13.38
N ALA A 608 -10.45 -2.40 12.27
CA ALA A 608 -9.70 -1.91 11.12
C ALA A 608 -10.35 -0.64 10.53
N LEU A 609 -11.67 -0.65 10.31
CA LEU A 609 -12.42 0.52 9.84
C LEU A 609 -12.36 1.71 10.81
N GLN A 610 -12.26 1.44 12.10
CA GLN A 610 -12.19 2.46 13.14
C GLN A 610 -10.79 3.04 13.36
N THR A 611 -9.79 2.61 12.58
CA THR A 611 -8.41 3.06 12.68
C THR A 611 -8.32 4.59 12.55
N PRO A 612 -7.80 5.30 13.58
CA PRO A 612 -7.63 6.74 13.54
C PRO A 612 -6.82 7.21 12.32
N GLY A 613 -7.33 8.20 11.59
CA GLY A 613 -6.63 8.87 10.50
C GLY A 613 -6.61 8.10 9.18
N VAL A 614 -7.18 6.90 9.13
CA VAL A 614 -7.21 6.07 7.93
C VAL A 614 -8.62 6.06 7.34
N GLY A 615 -8.80 6.72 6.20
CA GLY A 615 -10.04 6.68 5.42
C GLY A 615 -10.20 5.34 4.69
N LEU A 616 -10.87 4.37 5.32
CA LEU A 616 -11.21 3.09 4.71
C LEU A 616 -12.68 3.06 4.29
N GLN A 617 -12.94 2.61 3.06
CA GLN A 617 -14.29 2.34 2.59
C GLN A 617 -14.84 1.05 3.23
N ARG A 618 -14.01 -0.01 3.26
CA ARG A 618 -14.39 -1.35 3.78
C ARG A 618 -13.17 -2.07 4.35
N ALA A 619 -13.42 -2.94 5.32
CA ALA A 619 -12.46 -3.96 5.76
C ALA A 619 -13.17 -5.32 5.84
N TYR A 620 -12.42 -6.39 5.63
CA TYR A 620 -12.92 -7.75 5.70
C TYR A 620 -11.85 -8.66 6.31
N ALA A 621 -12.20 -9.39 7.37
CA ALA A 621 -11.27 -10.31 8.01
C ALA A 621 -11.56 -11.75 7.58
N LEU A 622 -10.49 -12.43 7.19
CA LEU A 622 -10.43 -13.83 6.82
C LEU A 622 -9.83 -14.62 8.01
N PRO A 623 -10.67 -15.26 8.84
CA PRO A 623 -10.17 -16.10 9.92
C PRO A 623 -9.53 -17.36 9.35
N LEU A 624 -8.56 -17.93 10.08
CA LEU A 624 -7.84 -19.16 9.70
C LEU A 624 -7.20 -19.07 8.32
N THR A 625 -6.75 -17.88 7.94
CA THR A 625 -6.18 -17.63 6.61
C THR A 625 -4.83 -16.96 6.76
N TRP A 626 -3.81 -17.63 6.24
CA TRP A 626 -2.46 -17.10 6.14
C TRP A 626 -2.29 -16.40 4.80
N ALA A 627 -1.68 -15.20 4.82
CA ALA A 627 -1.26 -14.51 3.61
C ALA A 627 0.21 -14.83 3.37
N ASP A 628 0.49 -15.59 2.31
CA ASP A 628 1.86 -15.87 1.89
C ASP A 628 2.44 -14.65 1.17
N ALA A 629 3.19 -13.86 1.94
CA ALA A 629 3.82 -12.62 1.55
C ALA A 629 4.92 -12.81 0.47
N THR A 630 5.44 -14.04 0.31
CA THR A 630 6.45 -14.38 -0.71
C THR A 630 5.92 -14.34 -2.14
N THR A 631 4.59 -14.30 -2.31
CA THR A 631 3.94 -14.23 -3.62
C THR A 631 3.45 -12.81 -3.90
N LYS A 632 3.61 -12.34 -5.15
CA LYS A 632 3.13 -11.03 -5.59
C LYS A 632 2.04 -11.20 -6.66
N PRO A 633 0.75 -10.94 -6.37
CA PRO A 633 0.17 -10.58 -5.07
C PRO A 633 0.12 -11.77 -4.08
N PRO A 634 -0.03 -11.51 -2.77
CA PRO A 634 -0.03 -12.55 -1.74
C PRO A 634 -1.11 -13.61 -1.95
N THR A 635 -0.71 -14.85 -1.77
CA THR A 635 -1.57 -16.03 -1.89
C THR A 635 -2.23 -16.30 -0.56
N LEU A 636 -3.55 -16.37 -0.56
CA LEU A 636 -4.34 -16.66 0.63
C LEU A 636 -4.42 -18.18 0.80
N VAL A 637 -3.88 -18.67 1.91
CA VAL A 637 -3.88 -20.08 2.29
C VAL A 637 -4.92 -20.29 3.40
N PRO A 638 -6.11 -20.83 3.08
CA PRO A 638 -7.16 -21.08 4.06
C PRO A 638 -6.80 -22.24 5.01
N ASP A 639 -7.62 -22.44 6.03
CA ASP A 639 -7.51 -23.50 7.04
C ASP A 639 -6.20 -23.50 7.85
N THR A 640 -5.54 -22.35 8.00
CA THR A 640 -4.30 -22.19 8.78
C THR A 640 -4.60 -21.74 10.22
N PRO A 641 -4.46 -22.61 11.24
CA PRO A 641 -4.82 -22.28 12.61
C PRO A 641 -3.99 -21.13 13.19
N GLY A 642 -4.61 -20.25 13.97
CA GLY A 642 -3.93 -19.15 14.66
C GLY A 642 -3.66 -17.91 13.80
N THR A 643 -4.01 -17.94 12.51
CA THR A 643 -3.79 -16.83 11.58
C THR A 643 -5.09 -16.09 11.26
N VAL A 644 -5.00 -14.77 11.13
CA VAL A 644 -6.09 -13.91 10.65
C VAL A 644 -5.52 -12.93 9.63
N THR A 645 -6.11 -12.91 8.43
CA THR A 645 -5.76 -11.94 7.39
C THR A 645 -6.87 -10.90 7.26
N VAL A 646 -6.54 -9.62 7.39
CA VAL A 646 -7.47 -8.49 7.23
C VAL A 646 -7.22 -7.83 5.88
N VAL A 647 -8.23 -7.84 5.02
CA VAL A 647 -8.25 -7.15 3.72
C VAL A 647 -8.85 -5.76 3.90
N ILE A 648 -8.13 -4.71 3.53
CA ILE A 648 -8.60 -3.32 3.64
C ILE A 648 -8.77 -2.65 2.28
N LEU A 649 -9.90 -2.00 2.06
CA LEU A 649 -10.21 -1.23 0.86
C LEU A 649 -10.22 0.27 1.19
N PRO A 650 -9.28 1.08 0.69
CA PRO A 650 -9.22 2.50 0.98
C PRO A 650 -10.35 3.29 0.31
N GLU A 651 -10.69 4.44 0.88
CA GLU A 651 -11.64 5.39 0.28
C GLU A 651 -10.95 6.23 -0.81
N ASN A 652 -10.60 5.63 -1.95
CA ASN A 652 -10.05 6.37 -3.10
C ASN A 652 -11.01 6.33 -4.29
N LYS A 653 -11.92 7.31 -4.39
CA LYS A 653 -12.92 7.41 -5.45
C LYS A 653 -12.35 7.77 -6.84
N LYS A 654 -11.07 8.16 -6.92
CA LYS A 654 -10.42 8.54 -8.18
C LYS A 654 -9.87 7.34 -8.96
N GLN A 655 -9.59 6.22 -8.28
CA GLN A 655 -9.06 5.00 -8.88
C GLN A 655 -10.18 3.94 -9.05
N GLU A 656 -10.20 3.24 -10.19
CA GLU A 656 -11.18 2.17 -10.43
C GLU A 656 -10.88 0.90 -9.60
N THR A 657 -9.61 0.66 -9.25
CA THR A 657 -9.10 -0.42 -8.39
C THR A 657 -8.25 0.14 -7.25
N PRO A 658 -8.86 0.72 -6.20
CA PRO A 658 -8.12 1.29 -5.08
C PRO A 658 -7.25 0.27 -4.36
N GLN A 659 -5.97 0.59 -4.14
CA GLN A 659 -5.07 -0.19 -3.30
C GLN A 659 -4.62 0.64 -2.10
N PRO A 660 -4.51 0.06 -0.89
CA PRO A 660 -4.08 0.79 0.29
C PRO A 660 -2.62 1.21 0.17
N THR A 661 -2.29 2.38 0.72
CA THR A 661 -0.89 2.79 0.86
C THR A 661 -0.23 2.02 2.01
N GLU A 662 1.09 1.99 2.01
CA GLU A 662 1.89 1.38 3.08
C GLU A 662 1.54 1.97 4.47
N ASP A 663 1.42 3.30 4.57
CA ASP A 663 1.04 3.96 5.81
C ASP A 663 -0.35 3.56 6.31
N GLN A 664 -1.30 3.35 5.39
CA GLN A 664 -2.63 2.86 5.76
C GLN A 664 -2.55 1.44 6.34
N LEU A 665 -1.78 0.54 5.71
CA LEU A 665 -1.56 -0.81 6.25
C LEU A 665 -0.89 -0.74 7.63
N ARG A 666 0.13 0.09 7.78
CA ARG A 666 0.89 0.26 9.04
C ARG A 666 0.02 0.79 10.17
N LEU A 667 -0.79 1.82 9.92
CA LEU A 667 -1.68 2.40 10.92
C LEU A 667 -2.78 1.41 11.34
N VAL A 668 -3.36 0.67 10.39
CA VAL A 668 -4.35 -0.38 10.69
C VAL A 668 -3.71 -1.50 11.49
N CYS A 669 -2.52 -1.93 11.07
CA CYS A 669 -1.75 -2.97 11.73
C CYS A 669 -1.41 -2.61 13.19
N ALA A 670 -0.91 -1.40 13.43
CA ALA A 670 -0.63 -0.89 14.77
C ALA A 670 -1.90 -0.84 15.63
N ASN A 671 -3.01 -0.34 15.07
CA ASN A 671 -4.28 -0.24 15.78
C ASN A 671 -4.85 -1.63 16.16
N LEU A 672 -4.72 -2.62 15.29
CA LEU A 672 -5.16 -3.99 15.55
C LEU A 672 -4.22 -4.74 16.50
N ASN A 673 -2.91 -4.48 16.44
CA ASN A 673 -1.92 -5.13 17.30
C ASN A 673 -2.16 -4.89 18.78
N ASP A 674 -2.58 -3.68 19.16
CA ASP A 674 -2.91 -3.36 20.56
C ASP A 674 -4.17 -4.09 21.07
N ARG A 675 -4.96 -4.68 20.16
CA ARG A 675 -6.31 -5.20 20.42
C ARG A 675 -6.47 -6.69 20.10
N ARG A 676 -5.51 -7.29 19.39
CA ARG A 676 -5.55 -8.71 19.00
C ARG A 676 -5.25 -9.63 20.19
N LEU A 677 -5.60 -10.90 20.02
CA LEU A 677 -5.22 -11.96 20.95
C LEU A 677 -3.72 -12.30 20.80
N ILE A 678 -3.06 -12.63 21.91
CA ILE A 678 -1.60 -12.90 21.96
C ILE A 678 -1.18 -14.08 21.07
N THR A 679 -2.09 -15.02 20.80
CA THR A 679 -1.81 -16.22 20.00
C THR A 679 -2.28 -16.09 18.55
N THR A 680 -2.52 -14.85 18.08
CA THR A 680 -3.03 -14.59 16.73
C THR A 680 -1.97 -13.91 15.89
N GLU A 681 -1.49 -14.61 14.88
CA GLU A 681 -0.72 -14.02 13.79
C GLU A 681 -1.66 -13.21 12.91
N LEU A 682 -1.31 -11.95 12.67
CA LEU A 682 -2.16 -10.99 11.96
C LEU A 682 -1.45 -10.49 10.71
N TYR A 683 -2.14 -10.57 9.59
CA TYR A 683 -1.69 -10.01 8.32
C TYR A 683 -2.68 -8.96 7.87
N VAL A 684 -2.21 -7.83 7.35
CA VAL A 684 -3.07 -6.80 6.74
C VAL A 684 -2.68 -6.64 5.28
N ILE A 685 -3.65 -6.75 4.37
CA ILE A 685 -3.42 -6.77 2.93
C ILE A 685 -4.39 -5.85 2.17
N GLY A 686 -4.01 -5.46 0.95
CA GLY A 686 -4.93 -4.84 -0.01
C GLY A 686 -5.87 -5.84 -0.69
N PRO A 687 -6.96 -5.37 -1.33
CA PRO A 687 -7.91 -6.22 -2.02
C PRO A 687 -7.30 -6.82 -3.28
N ARG A 688 -7.67 -8.08 -3.57
CA ARG A 688 -7.42 -8.68 -4.89
C ARG A 688 -8.59 -8.35 -5.82
N TYR A 689 -8.30 -8.03 -7.07
CA TYR A 689 -9.32 -7.70 -8.07
C TYR A 689 -9.42 -8.78 -9.13
N LEU A 690 -10.54 -9.49 -9.20
CA LEU A 690 -10.87 -10.36 -10.32
C LEU A 690 -11.32 -9.50 -11.50
N GLU A 691 -10.44 -9.33 -12.49
CA GLU A 691 -10.76 -8.59 -13.70
C GLU A 691 -11.67 -9.40 -14.64
N LEU A 692 -12.76 -8.78 -15.11
CA LEU A 692 -13.61 -9.34 -16.15
C LEU A 692 -13.06 -9.00 -17.53
N LYS A 693 -12.34 -9.93 -18.17
CA LYS A 693 -11.75 -9.75 -19.51
C LYS A 693 -12.78 -9.43 -20.58
N ARG A 694 -13.96 -10.03 -20.51
CA ARG A 694 -15.02 -9.79 -21.50
C ARG A 694 -16.42 -9.94 -20.91
N LEU A 695 -17.24 -8.92 -21.12
CA LEU A 695 -18.66 -8.91 -20.80
C LEU A 695 -19.46 -8.63 -22.07
N LYS A 696 -20.04 -9.67 -22.68
CA LYS A 696 -20.88 -9.53 -23.88
C LYS A 696 -22.36 -9.47 -23.48
N VAL A 697 -23.04 -8.40 -23.90
CA VAL A 697 -24.46 -8.20 -23.61
C VAL A 697 -25.21 -7.84 -24.89
N GLU A 698 -26.27 -8.59 -25.20
CA GLU A 698 -27.19 -8.27 -26.30
C GLU A 698 -28.60 -8.03 -25.75
N VAL A 699 -29.16 -6.84 -25.94
CA VAL A 699 -30.51 -6.46 -25.44
C VAL A 699 -31.44 -5.96 -26.54
N THR A 700 -32.74 -6.15 -26.34
CA THR A 700 -33.79 -5.55 -27.17
C THR A 700 -34.53 -4.44 -26.45
N VAL A 701 -34.81 -3.36 -27.18
CA VAL A 701 -35.40 -2.11 -26.66
C VAL A 701 -36.74 -1.83 -27.32
N GLY A 702 -37.69 -1.29 -26.55
CA GLY A 702 -38.98 -0.84 -27.10
C GLY A 702 -38.81 0.33 -28.07
N ARG A 703 -39.59 0.37 -29.16
CA ARG A 703 -39.46 1.39 -30.23
C ARG A 703 -39.66 2.84 -29.79
N GLN A 704 -40.29 3.06 -28.64
CA GLN A 704 -40.54 4.38 -28.08
C GLN A 704 -39.31 4.99 -27.37
N PHE A 705 -38.25 4.21 -27.15
CA PHE A 705 -37.03 4.65 -26.47
C PHE A 705 -35.87 4.82 -27.47
N ASP A 706 -34.99 5.79 -27.19
CA ASP A 706 -33.78 6.03 -27.98
C ASP A 706 -32.71 4.96 -27.69
N LEU A 707 -32.21 4.29 -28.73
CA LEU A 707 -31.21 3.24 -28.59
C LEU A 707 -29.92 3.72 -27.92
N LYS A 708 -29.44 4.92 -28.26
CA LYS A 708 -28.19 5.45 -27.72
C LYS A 708 -28.33 5.74 -26.23
N ARG A 709 -29.45 6.32 -25.83
CA ARG A 709 -29.73 6.60 -24.41
C ARG A 709 -29.85 5.32 -23.59
N VAL A 710 -30.51 4.28 -24.12
CA VAL A 710 -30.60 2.99 -23.43
C VAL A 710 -29.25 2.28 -23.41
N GLN A 711 -28.45 2.41 -24.47
CA GLN A 711 -27.08 1.88 -24.51
C GLN A 711 -26.20 2.51 -23.42
N GLU A 712 -26.21 3.83 -23.30
CA GLU A 712 -25.50 4.56 -22.23
C GLU A 712 -26.01 4.13 -20.85
N ALA A 713 -27.33 4.03 -20.65
CA ALA A 713 -27.91 3.58 -19.39
C ALA A 713 -27.50 2.13 -19.01
N VAL A 714 -27.44 1.22 -19.98
CA VAL A 714 -26.97 -0.17 -19.75
C VAL A 714 -25.49 -0.17 -19.40
N TYR A 715 -24.69 0.62 -20.11
CA TYR A 715 -23.25 0.73 -19.88
C TYR A 715 -22.96 1.25 -18.47
N ASP A 716 -23.56 2.37 -18.10
CA ASP A 716 -23.38 3.01 -16.79
C ASP A 716 -23.90 2.11 -15.66
N LYS A 717 -25.03 1.42 -15.87
CA LYS A 717 -25.60 0.51 -14.87
C LYS A 717 -24.68 -0.67 -14.60
N LEU A 718 -24.07 -1.27 -15.62
CA LEU A 718 -23.13 -2.38 -15.47
C LEU A 718 -21.84 -1.94 -14.78
N LEU A 719 -21.26 -0.81 -15.19
CA LEU A 719 -20.07 -0.25 -14.54
C LEU A 719 -20.33 0.08 -13.08
N THR A 720 -21.48 0.71 -12.79
CA THR A 720 -21.86 1.04 -11.40
C THR A 720 -22.10 -0.23 -10.59
N TYR A 721 -22.74 -1.26 -11.15
CA TYR A 721 -23.07 -2.49 -10.43
C TYR A 721 -21.82 -3.31 -10.03
N PHE A 722 -20.83 -3.40 -10.92
CA PHE A 722 -19.56 -4.07 -10.65
C PHE A 722 -18.51 -3.13 -10.04
N ALA A 723 -18.85 -1.88 -9.72
CA ALA A 723 -17.91 -0.96 -9.10
C ALA A 723 -17.50 -1.45 -7.70
N PRO A 724 -16.20 -1.55 -7.39
CA PRO A 724 -15.74 -2.02 -6.08
C PRO A 724 -16.21 -1.16 -4.90
N LEU A 725 -16.33 0.16 -5.08
CA LEU A 725 -16.69 1.11 -4.02
C LEU A 725 -18.20 1.37 -3.89
N GLN A 726 -18.94 1.35 -5.00
CA GLN A 726 -20.33 1.83 -5.07
C GLN A 726 -21.32 0.80 -5.66
N GLY A 727 -20.82 -0.36 -6.09
CA GLY A 727 -21.61 -1.43 -6.68
C GLY A 727 -22.29 -2.36 -5.69
N GLY A 728 -22.55 -3.58 -6.14
CA GLY A 728 -23.32 -4.59 -5.39
C GLY A 728 -24.81 -4.26 -5.28
N GLU A 729 -25.58 -5.15 -4.65
CA GLU A 729 -27.03 -4.95 -4.47
C GLU A 729 -27.36 -3.81 -3.49
N ASP A 730 -26.53 -3.65 -2.46
CA ASP A 730 -26.70 -2.65 -1.40
C ASP A 730 -26.18 -1.25 -1.79
N GLY A 731 -25.53 -1.10 -2.95
CA GLY A 731 -24.88 0.15 -3.38
C GLY A 731 -23.68 0.57 -2.52
N ARG A 732 -23.11 -0.36 -1.75
CA ARG A 732 -21.95 -0.14 -0.85
C ARG A 732 -20.65 -0.75 -1.39
N GLY A 733 -20.61 -1.13 -2.67
CA GLY A 733 -19.51 -1.85 -3.29
C GLY A 733 -19.78 -3.35 -3.42
N TRP A 734 -19.15 -3.98 -4.41
CA TRP A 734 -19.21 -5.44 -4.57
C TRP A 734 -18.71 -6.13 -3.29
N PRO A 735 -19.47 -7.05 -2.68
CA PRO A 735 -19.00 -7.75 -1.47
C PRO A 735 -17.80 -8.66 -1.73
N PHE A 736 -16.86 -8.67 -0.78
CA PHE A 736 -15.67 -9.53 -0.82
C PHE A 736 -16.06 -11.00 -0.92
N GLY A 737 -15.47 -11.73 -1.86
CA GLY A 737 -15.75 -13.15 -2.08
C GLY A 737 -17.17 -13.46 -2.58
N GLN A 738 -17.99 -12.45 -2.93
CA GLN A 738 -19.32 -12.72 -3.43
C GLN A 738 -19.26 -13.19 -4.90
N ASP A 739 -19.82 -14.38 -5.12
CA ASP A 739 -20.01 -14.98 -6.43
C ASP A 739 -20.87 -14.12 -7.36
N ILE A 740 -20.58 -14.15 -8.65
CA ILE A 740 -21.37 -13.46 -9.67
C ILE A 740 -22.49 -14.39 -10.13
N TYR A 741 -23.70 -14.14 -9.65
CA TYR A 741 -24.90 -14.82 -10.13
C TYR A 741 -25.43 -14.13 -11.40
N PHE A 742 -25.59 -14.90 -12.47
CA PHE A 742 -26.12 -14.37 -13.74
C PHE A 742 -27.53 -13.82 -13.56
N GLY A 743 -28.33 -14.45 -12.68
CA GLY A 743 -29.69 -14.00 -12.36
C GLY A 743 -29.76 -12.56 -11.83
N ASP A 744 -28.78 -12.14 -11.04
CA ASP A 744 -28.72 -10.78 -10.50
C ASP A 744 -28.34 -9.78 -11.59
N VAL A 745 -27.40 -10.13 -12.46
CA VAL A 745 -27.05 -9.32 -13.65
C VAL A 745 -28.25 -9.16 -14.59
N TYR A 746 -29.00 -10.24 -14.84
CA TYR A 746 -30.25 -10.16 -15.61
C TYR A 746 -31.27 -9.23 -14.95
N ARG A 747 -31.41 -9.28 -13.62
CA ARG A 747 -32.32 -8.40 -12.87
C ARG A 747 -31.92 -6.93 -13.02
N GLN A 748 -30.63 -6.61 -12.93
CA GLN A 748 -30.14 -5.24 -13.11
C GLN A 748 -30.40 -4.72 -14.53
N LEU A 749 -30.18 -5.56 -15.56
CA LEU A 749 -30.41 -5.19 -16.96
C LEU A 749 -31.90 -5.01 -17.28
N LEU A 750 -32.77 -5.89 -16.78
CA LEU A 750 -34.22 -5.80 -16.97
C LEU A 750 -34.87 -4.66 -16.17
N GLY A 751 -34.19 -4.17 -15.13
CA GLY A 751 -34.64 -3.00 -14.36
C GLY A 751 -34.47 -1.66 -15.09
N ILE A 752 -33.76 -1.63 -16.22
CA ILE A 752 -33.51 -0.41 -16.99
C ILE A 752 -34.73 -0.07 -17.84
N GLU A 753 -35.21 1.16 -17.72
CA GLU A 753 -36.35 1.65 -18.49
C GLU A 753 -36.06 1.57 -20.00
N GLY A 754 -36.91 0.82 -20.72
CA GLY A 754 -36.81 0.62 -22.16
C GLY A 754 -36.22 -0.72 -22.59
N VAL A 755 -35.50 -1.43 -21.72
CA VAL A 755 -35.05 -2.80 -21.98
C VAL A 755 -36.23 -3.76 -21.87
N ARG A 756 -36.48 -4.53 -22.93
CA ARG A 756 -37.56 -5.54 -22.96
C ARG A 756 -37.07 -6.96 -22.78
N ARG A 757 -35.94 -7.32 -23.41
CA ARG A 757 -35.35 -8.65 -23.33
C ARG A 757 -33.84 -8.56 -23.35
N VAL A 758 -33.20 -9.50 -22.68
CA VAL A 758 -31.77 -9.79 -22.80
C VAL A 758 -31.65 -11.05 -23.64
N LEU A 759 -31.04 -10.96 -24.82
CA LEU A 759 -30.87 -12.06 -25.77
C LEU A 759 -29.64 -12.91 -25.46
N CYS A 760 -28.58 -12.28 -24.97
CA CYS A 760 -27.30 -12.93 -24.69
C CYS A 760 -26.59 -12.18 -23.57
N LEU A 761 -26.06 -12.92 -22.61
CA LEU A 761 -25.16 -12.45 -21.56
C LEU A 761 -24.03 -13.47 -21.46
N GLU A 762 -22.80 -13.04 -21.74
CA GLU A 762 -21.59 -13.86 -21.54
C GLU A 762 -20.61 -13.06 -20.68
N ILE A 763 -20.12 -13.67 -19.60
CA ILE A 763 -19.13 -13.10 -18.69
C ILE A 763 -17.90 -14.01 -18.75
N GLU A 764 -16.74 -13.44 -19.02
CA GLU A 764 -15.44 -14.12 -19.09
C GLU A 764 -14.49 -13.45 -18.10
N PRO A 765 -14.24 -14.07 -16.92
CA PRO A 765 -13.27 -13.57 -15.96
C PRO A 765 -11.84 -13.89 -16.41
N GLU A 766 -10.87 -13.15 -15.88
CA GLU A 766 -9.47 -13.53 -15.95
C GLU A 766 -9.26 -14.84 -15.17
N LEU A 767 -8.85 -15.89 -15.88
CA LEU A 767 -8.51 -17.17 -15.26
C LEU A 767 -7.18 -17.02 -14.52
N TRP A 768 -7.23 -16.82 -13.21
CA TRP A 768 -6.09 -17.13 -12.35
C TRP A 768 -5.97 -18.66 -12.28
N ALA A 769 -4.82 -19.19 -12.69
CA ALA A 769 -4.53 -20.62 -12.64
C ALA A 769 -4.52 -21.24 -11.21
N HIS A 770 -4.85 -20.45 -10.17
CA HIS A 770 -4.73 -20.82 -8.76
C HIS A 770 -6.07 -20.96 -8.01
N LEU A 771 -7.23 -20.75 -8.66
CA LEU A 771 -8.56 -20.76 -8.02
C LEU A 771 -9.07 -22.14 -7.54
N TYR A 772 -8.24 -23.19 -7.62
CA TYR A 772 -8.50 -24.43 -6.89
C TYR A 772 -7.29 -24.75 -6.02
N GLY A 773 -7.47 -24.54 -4.72
CA GLY A 773 -6.57 -25.05 -3.70
C GLY A 773 -6.28 -26.53 -3.93
N ARG A 774 -4.99 -26.87 -3.86
CA ARG A 774 -4.51 -28.26 -3.77
C ARG A 774 -5.25 -28.98 -2.65
N LEU A 775 -6.07 -29.98 -2.98
CA LEU A 775 -6.21 -31.15 -2.11
C LEU A 775 -4.91 -31.97 -2.25
N GLN A 776 -3.86 -31.55 -1.53
CA GLN A 776 -2.70 -32.40 -1.29
C GLN A 776 -3.06 -33.40 -0.19
N PHE A 777 -3.38 -34.63 -0.57
CA PHE A 777 -3.32 -35.75 0.36
C PHE A 777 -1.84 -36.11 0.56
N SER A 778 -1.22 -35.62 1.63
CA SER A 778 0.05 -36.17 2.12
C SER A 778 -0.27 -37.43 2.94
N HIS A 779 -0.07 -38.61 2.35
CA HIS A 779 0.03 -39.82 3.15
C HIS A 779 1.49 -39.91 3.64
N LYS A 780 1.73 -39.58 4.92
CA LYS A 780 2.96 -40.01 5.59
C LYS A 780 2.93 -41.54 5.66
N ALA A 781 3.95 -42.17 5.10
CA ALA A 781 4.35 -43.52 5.48
C ALA A 781 5.68 -43.38 6.21
N ASP A 782 5.69 -43.81 7.47
CA ASP A 782 6.89 -43.92 8.30
C ASP A 782 7.91 -44.85 7.63
N ASP A 783 9.15 -44.39 7.43
CA ASP A 783 10.34 -44.94 8.09
C ASP A 783 11.65 -44.36 7.52
N ALA A 784 12.50 -43.91 8.45
CA ALA A 784 13.97 -43.95 8.44
C ALA A 784 14.83 -43.17 7.39
N VAL A 785 15.57 -42.19 7.94
CA VAL A 785 17.01 -41.88 7.73
C VAL A 785 17.43 -41.09 6.47
N GLY A 786 18.06 -39.93 6.72
CA GLY A 786 19.19 -39.44 5.90
C GLY A 786 19.12 -37.98 5.43
N LEU A 787 19.72 -37.08 6.21
CA LEU A 787 20.20 -35.76 5.76
C LEU A 787 21.06 -35.90 4.50
N GLN A 788 20.73 -35.20 3.41
CA GLN A 788 21.70 -34.51 2.54
C GLN A 788 21.06 -33.29 1.86
N THR A 789 21.69 -32.14 2.13
CA THR A 789 21.71 -30.87 1.38
C THR A 789 21.59 -31.01 -0.14
N MET A 790 20.78 -30.17 -0.79
CA MET A 790 20.99 -29.80 -2.20
C MET A 790 20.67 -28.34 -2.48
N THR A 791 21.68 -27.71 -3.07
CA THR A 791 21.90 -26.33 -3.49
C THR A 791 21.02 -25.92 -4.67
N VAL A 792 20.58 -24.67 -4.68
CA VAL A 792 19.97 -24.01 -5.83
C VAL A 792 21.08 -23.49 -6.75
N SER A 793 21.10 -23.96 -8.00
CA SER A 793 21.69 -23.22 -9.12
C SER A 793 20.91 -23.56 -10.38
N GLY A 794 20.52 -22.52 -11.13
CA GLY A 794 19.73 -22.64 -12.34
C GLY A 794 20.50 -23.32 -13.47
N GLN A 795 19.95 -24.42 -13.98
CA GLN A 795 20.00 -24.85 -15.38
C GLN A 795 19.19 -26.15 -15.49
N LEU A 796 17.98 -26.08 -16.05
CA LEU A 796 17.26 -27.28 -16.47
C LEU A 796 17.88 -27.81 -17.77
N THR A 797 19.02 -28.49 -17.62
CA THR A 797 19.47 -29.49 -18.59
C THR A 797 18.55 -30.70 -18.48
N ALA A 798 17.63 -30.86 -19.41
CA ALA A 798 16.83 -32.07 -19.54
C ALA A 798 17.70 -33.21 -20.09
N THR A 799 18.29 -34.01 -19.23
CA THR A 799 18.73 -35.37 -19.60
C THR A 799 17.50 -36.26 -19.71
N ALA A 800 17.03 -36.44 -20.94
CA ALA A 800 16.02 -37.42 -21.29
C ALA A 800 16.65 -38.81 -21.27
N ASP A 801 16.28 -39.63 -20.28
CA ASP A 801 16.42 -41.08 -20.41
C ASP A 801 15.15 -41.59 -21.11
N MET A 802 15.25 -41.75 -22.43
CA MET A 802 14.26 -42.47 -23.22
C MET A 802 14.38 -43.95 -22.90
N GLN A 803 13.32 -44.59 -22.39
CA GLN A 803 12.89 -45.90 -22.87
C GLN A 803 11.37 -46.14 -22.75
N GLN A 804 10.78 -46.27 -23.94
CA GLN A 804 9.59 -47.06 -24.32
C GLN A 804 8.18 -46.53 -24.02
N GLY A 805 7.51 -46.07 -25.08
CA GLY A 805 6.04 -46.06 -25.20
C GLY A 805 5.54 -45.05 -26.24
N GLY A 806 5.31 -45.49 -27.48
CA GLY A 806 5.03 -44.63 -28.63
C GLY A 806 3.74 -43.80 -28.57
N GLY A 807 3.83 -42.55 -29.04
CA GLY A 807 2.70 -41.65 -29.30
C GLY A 807 2.44 -41.51 -30.81
N LEU A 808 1.16 -41.47 -31.18
CA LEU A 808 0.67 -41.16 -32.54
C LEU A 808 0.43 -39.64 -32.63
N GLN A 809 0.94 -38.99 -33.67
CA GLN A 809 0.74 -37.54 -33.93
C GLN A 809 -0.45 -37.35 -34.87
N LEU A 810 -1.45 -36.53 -34.50
CA LEU A 810 -2.61 -36.18 -35.34
C LEU A 810 -2.65 -34.67 -35.62
N ALA A 811 -3.26 -34.30 -36.76
CA ALA A 811 -3.19 -32.96 -37.33
C ALA A 811 -4.31 -32.03 -36.78
N PRO A 812 -4.11 -30.69 -36.77
CA PRO A 812 -5.05 -29.72 -36.18
C PRO A 812 -6.47 -29.69 -36.77
N ALA A 813 -6.73 -30.40 -37.87
CA ALA A 813 -8.06 -30.51 -38.48
C ALA A 813 -9.00 -31.47 -37.73
N ASP A 814 -8.48 -32.28 -36.80
CA ASP A 814 -9.20 -33.40 -36.16
C ASP A 814 -9.95 -33.02 -34.86
N VAL A 815 -9.99 -31.73 -34.46
CA VAL A 815 -10.57 -31.24 -33.18
C VAL A 815 -11.69 -30.18 -33.37
N ALA A 816 -12.33 -30.13 -34.53
CA ALA A 816 -13.35 -29.12 -34.80
C ALA A 816 -14.72 -29.51 -34.18
N GLY A 817 -15.13 -28.85 -33.09
CA GLY A 817 -16.56 -28.68 -32.77
C GLY A 817 -17.04 -28.71 -31.32
N LEU A 818 -16.21 -29.07 -30.33
CA LEU A 818 -16.59 -29.10 -28.90
C LEU A 818 -15.56 -28.34 -28.04
N LYS A 819 -16.04 -27.54 -27.09
CA LYS A 819 -15.24 -26.71 -26.19
C LYS A 819 -15.34 -27.25 -24.76
N ALA A 820 -14.35 -26.91 -23.92
CA ALA A 820 -14.46 -27.13 -22.48
C ALA A 820 -15.77 -26.53 -21.95
N TRP A 821 -16.46 -27.25 -21.06
CA TRP A 821 -17.75 -26.93 -20.46
C TRP A 821 -19.01 -27.21 -21.30
N ASP A 822 -18.90 -27.81 -22.48
CA ASP A 822 -20.07 -28.27 -23.23
C ASP A 822 -20.82 -29.41 -22.50
N VAL A 823 -22.15 -29.43 -22.62
CA VAL A 823 -23.03 -30.40 -21.94
C VAL A 823 -23.70 -31.34 -22.96
N LEU A 824 -23.51 -32.64 -22.77
CA LEU A 824 -24.10 -33.70 -23.58
C LEU A 824 -25.38 -34.24 -22.92
N ARG A 825 -26.47 -34.35 -23.69
CA ARG A 825 -27.74 -34.93 -23.24
C ARG A 825 -27.88 -36.37 -23.75
N LEU A 826 -27.92 -37.31 -22.82
CA LEU A 826 -28.01 -38.76 -23.07
C LEU A 826 -29.40 -39.28 -22.66
N ARG A 827 -30.02 -40.13 -23.48
CA ARG A 827 -31.26 -40.83 -23.14
C ARG A 827 -31.01 -42.33 -23.07
N ASP A 828 -31.46 -42.97 -21.99
CA ASP A 828 -31.41 -44.42 -21.86
C ASP A 828 -32.33 -45.05 -22.92
N THR A 829 -31.81 -45.98 -23.71
CA THR A 829 -32.61 -46.65 -24.76
C THR A 829 -33.56 -47.71 -24.20
N ALA A 830 -33.33 -48.22 -22.99
CA ALA A 830 -34.19 -49.19 -22.33
C ALA A 830 -35.33 -48.52 -21.53
N ASP A 831 -35.14 -47.27 -21.08
CA ASP A 831 -36.18 -46.43 -20.46
C ASP A 831 -36.17 -45.01 -21.04
N PRO A 832 -37.01 -44.72 -22.05
CA PRO A 832 -37.03 -43.46 -22.78
C PRO A 832 -37.40 -42.23 -21.94
N THR A 833 -37.94 -42.43 -20.73
CA THR A 833 -38.33 -41.34 -19.83
C THR A 833 -37.13 -40.79 -19.04
N ARG A 834 -36.03 -41.54 -18.99
CA ARG A 834 -34.82 -41.18 -18.25
C ARG A 834 -33.80 -40.49 -19.16
N THR A 835 -33.42 -39.28 -18.78
CA THR A 835 -32.44 -38.47 -19.53
C THR A 835 -31.37 -37.96 -18.57
N GLU A 836 -30.09 -38.09 -18.95
CA GLU A 836 -28.93 -37.70 -18.16
C GLU A 836 -28.12 -36.62 -18.90
N PHE A 837 -27.39 -35.80 -18.14
CA PHE A 837 -26.58 -34.70 -18.64
C PHE A 837 -25.13 -34.87 -18.18
N VAL A 838 -24.17 -34.74 -19.11
CA VAL A 838 -22.73 -34.93 -18.85
C VAL A 838 -21.97 -33.68 -19.28
N ARG A 839 -21.11 -33.14 -18.41
CA ARG A 839 -20.34 -31.91 -18.64
C ARG A 839 -18.89 -32.23 -18.99
N ILE A 840 -18.33 -31.55 -19.99
CA ILE A 840 -16.92 -31.68 -20.38
C ILE A 840 -16.08 -30.69 -19.56
N GLN A 841 -14.98 -31.11 -18.95
CA GLN A 841 -14.05 -30.22 -18.23
C GLN A 841 -12.66 -30.24 -18.88
N SER A 842 -11.93 -29.12 -18.87
CA SER A 842 -10.51 -29.11 -19.24
C SER A 842 -9.65 -29.06 -17.97
N SER A 843 -8.85 -30.09 -17.73
CA SER A 843 -7.77 -30.02 -16.73
C SER A 843 -6.55 -29.37 -17.40
N GLY A 844 -6.15 -28.18 -16.96
CA GLY A 844 -4.95 -27.51 -17.48
C GLY A 844 -3.84 -27.48 -16.43
N SER A 845 -2.71 -28.13 -16.73
CA SER A 845 -1.39 -27.56 -16.42
C SER A 845 -0.71 -27.26 -17.77
N ALA A 846 0.02 -26.15 -17.84
CA ALA A 846 0.65 -25.68 -19.06
C ALA A 846 1.81 -26.61 -19.47
N GLN A 847 1.50 -27.65 -20.25
CA GLN A 847 2.24 -28.20 -21.39
C GLN A 847 1.52 -29.48 -21.83
N THR A 848 1.20 -29.57 -23.13
CA THR A 848 0.41 -30.61 -23.83
C THR A 848 -1.13 -30.60 -23.64
N VAL A 849 -1.80 -30.47 -24.78
CA VAL A 849 -3.27 -30.47 -25.02
C VAL A 849 -3.86 -31.85 -24.73
N GLU A 850 -4.99 -31.94 -24.00
CA GLU A 850 -6.21 -32.71 -24.39
C GLU A 850 -7.30 -32.77 -23.28
N PRO A 851 -8.61 -32.68 -23.64
CA PRO A 851 -9.74 -32.67 -22.70
C PRO A 851 -10.13 -34.08 -22.17
N GLY A 852 -10.66 -34.15 -20.94
CA GLY A 852 -11.13 -35.39 -20.30
C GLY A 852 -12.57 -35.28 -19.74
N LEU A 853 -13.25 -36.42 -19.54
CA LEU A 853 -14.61 -36.51 -19.00
C LEU A 853 -14.59 -37.05 -17.56
N LEU A 854 -15.28 -36.36 -16.65
CA LEU A 854 -15.49 -36.78 -15.25
C LEU A 854 -16.93 -37.28 -15.04
N PHE A 855 -17.10 -38.42 -14.38
CA PHE A 855 -18.40 -38.96 -13.98
C PHE A 855 -18.50 -38.98 -12.45
N LYS A 856 -19.59 -38.45 -11.89
CA LYS A 856 -19.92 -38.59 -10.45
C LYS A 856 -21.14 -39.49 -10.31
N HIS A 857 -21.00 -40.66 -9.69
CA HIS A 857 -22.10 -41.60 -9.48
C HIS A 857 -22.75 -41.37 -8.09
N PRO A 858 -24.09 -41.50 -7.92
CA PRO A 858 -24.78 -41.12 -6.68
C PRO A 858 -24.70 -42.16 -5.55
N LEU A 859 -24.10 -43.33 -5.80
CA LEU A 859 -23.95 -44.38 -4.80
C LEU A 859 -22.45 -44.65 -4.63
N GLY A 860 -21.89 -44.24 -3.50
CA GLY A 860 -20.52 -44.54 -3.11
C GLY A 860 -20.32 -46.04 -3.04
N ALA A 861 -19.60 -46.60 -4.00
CA ALA A 861 -19.26 -48.01 -4.04
C ALA A 861 -17.79 -48.20 -4.45
N THR A 862 -17.08 -48.94 -3.61
CA THR A 862 -15.70 -49.40 -3.74
C THR A 862 -15.66 -50.65 -4.61
N GLU A 863 -15.47 -50.52 -5.93
CA GLU A 863 -14.95 -51.62 -6.79
C GLU A 863 -14.53 -51.10 -8.19
N VAL A 864 -13.42 -51.60 -8.71
CA VAL A 864 -12.80 -51.17 -9.99
C VAL A 864 -13.47 -51.87 -11.19
N HIS A 865 -13.92 -51.12 -12.20
CA HIS A 865 -14.57 -51.68 -13.40
C HIS A 865 -13.91 -51.22 -14.72
N LYS A 866 -13.73 -52.15 -15.67
CA LYS A 866 -13.17 -51.90 -17.01
C LYS A 866 -14.26 -51.45 -17.99
N VAL A 867 -14.04 -50.35 -18.70
CA VAL A 867 -14.95 -49.86 -19.76
C VAL A 867 -14.43 -50.29 -21.15
N LYS A 868 -15.34 -50.76 -22.02
CA LYS A 868 -15.08 -51.07 -23.44
C LYS A 868 -15.92 -50.15 -24.31
N LEU A 869 -15.31 -49.49 -25.29
CA LEU A 869 -15.99 -48.77 -26.36
C LEU A 869 -15.94 -49.61 -27.64
N SER A 870 -17.06 -49.74 -28.33
CA SER A 870 -17.17 -50.39 -29.65
C SER A 870 -18.10 -49.57 -30.53
N ASP A 871 -17.79 -49.47 -31.82
CA ASP A 871 -18.72 -48.91 -32.80
C ASP A 871 -19.93 -49.84 -33.04
N ALA A 872 -20.91 -49.37 -33.81
CA ALA A 872 -22.14 -50.12 -34.13
C ALA A 872 -21.91 -51.35 -35.05
N SER A 873 -20.68 -51.58 -35.54
CA SER A 873 -20.29 -52.76 -36.33
C SER A 873 -19.62 -53.87 -35.51
N GLY A 874 -19.24 -53.61 -34.26
CA GLY A 874 -18.77 -54.65 -33.33
C GLY A 874 -17.29 -55.07 -33.48
N GLU A 875 -16.47 -54.30 -34.20
CA GLU A 875 -15.02 -54.55 -34.30
C GLU A 875 -14.26 -53.89 -33.12
N PRO A 876 -13.31 -54.60 -32.46
CA PRO A 876 -12.64 -54.13 -31.24
C PRO A 876 -11.44 -53.21 -31.55
N GLY A 877 -11.69 -51.92 -31.77
CA GLY A 877 -10.66 -50.93 -32.11
C GLY A 877 -10.03 -50.13 -30.95
N GLY A 878 -10.30 -50.44 -29.68
CA GLY A 878 -9.76 -49.71 -28.51
C GLY A 878 -8.97 -50.61 -27.55
N ARG A 879 -7.67 -50.35 -27.37
CA ARG A 879 -6.81 -51.05 -26.40
C ARG A 879 -7.09 -50.59 -24.96
N VAL A 880 -7.09 -51.55 -24.04
CA VAL A 880 -7.33 -51.37 -22.59
C VAL A 880 -6.06 -50.86 -21.90
N LEU A 881 -6.15 -49.77 -21.15
CA LEU A 881 -5.14 -49.36 -20.16
C LEU A 881 -5.72 -49.49 -18.75
N ALA A 882 -4.99 -50.17 -17.86
CA ALA A 882 -5.35 -50.32 -16.46
C ALA A 882 -4.93 -49.06 -15.68
N ALA A 883 -5.78 -48.59 -14.77
CA ALA A 883 -5.41 -47.62 -13.75
C ALA A 883 -5.32 -48.36 -12.40
N ASP A 884 -4.17 -48.22 -11.73
CA ASP A 884 -3.91 -48.75 -10.39
C ASP A 884 -4.42 -47.76 -9.32
N GLY A 885 -4.70 -48.28 -8.13
CA GLY A 885 -5.71 -47.75 -7.20
C GLY A 885 -5.39 -46.49 -6.37
N GLY A 886 -6.48 -45.82 -5.98
CA GLY A 886 -6.59 -44.80 -4.94
C GLY A 886 -8.06 -44.34 -4.83
N GLN A 887 -8.59 -44.10 -3.62
CA GLN A 887 -10.01 -43.78 -3.39
C GLN A 887 -10.40 -42.40 -3.96
N GLY A 888 -11.53 -42.34 -4.68
CA GLY A 888 -12.16 -41.11 -5.17
C GLY A 888 -11.99 -40.91 -6.68
N ASP A 889 -13.12 -40.92 -7.40
CA ASP A 889 -13.31 -40.64 -8.84
C ASP A 889 -12.49 -41.45 -9.87
N ALA A 890 -13.18 -42.17 -10.76
CA ALA A 890 -12.55 -42.88 -11.86
C ALA A 890 -12.37 -41.96 -13.08
N LEU A 891 -11.11 -41.71 -13.49
CA LEU A 891 -10.75 -40.97 -14.70
C LEU A 891 -10.80 -41.87 -15.95
N LEU A 892 -11.59 -41.48 -16.95
CA LEU A 892 -11.58 -42.09 -18.30
C LEU A 892 -10.88 -41.14 -19.29
N ARG A 893 -9.66 -41.52 -19.73
CA ARG A 893 -8.99 -40.86 -20.86
C ARG A 893 -9.57 -41.36 -22.19
N LEU A 894 -10.11 -40.46 -22.99
CA LEU A 894 -10.63 -40.75 -24.33
C LEU A 894 -9.82 -39.95 -25.35
N ASN A 895 -8.94 -40.61 -26.10
CA ASN A 895 -8.06 -39.94 -27.08
C ASN A 895 -8.70 -39.77 -28.46
N THR A 896 -10.00 -40.03 -28.63
CA THR A 896 -10.73 -39.81 -29.89
C THR A 896 -12.22 -39.52 -29.62
N LEU A 897 -12.67 -38.30 -29.95
CA LEU A 897 -14.09 -37.91 -29.94
C LEU A 897 -14.56 -37.35 -31.30
N ALA A 898 -13.82 -37.62 -32.38
CA ALA A 898 -14.27 -37.30 -33.72
C ALA A 898 -15.38 -38.27 -34.17
N GLY A 899 -16.53 -37.74 -34.60
CA GLY A 899 -17.56 -38.50 -35.34
C GLY A 899 -18.90 -38.73 -34.65
N LEU A 900 -19.14 -38.17 -33.46
CA LEU A 900 -20.45 -38.31 -32.79
C LEU A 900 -21.48 -37.33 -33.36
N SER A 901 -22.51 -37.86 -34.03
CA SER A 901 -23.67 -37.11 -34.54
C SER A 901 -24.93 -37.42 -33.74
N ALA A 902 -25.87 -36.47 -33.69
CA ALA A 902 -27.14 -36.64 -32.97
C ALA A 902 -27.88 -37.90 -33.48
N GLY A 903 -28.14 -38.86 -32.58
CA GLY A 903 -28.80 -40.13 -32.89
C GLY A 903 -27.95 -41.39 -32.73
N GLN A 904 -26.63 -41.29 -32.53
CA GLN A 904 -25.76 -42.46 -32.31
C GLN A 904 -25.89 -43.07 -30.91
N VAL A 905 -25.75 -44.40 -30.84
CA VAL A 905 -25.87 -45.21 -29.62
C VAL A 905 -24.48 -45.54 -29.08
N VAL A 906 -24.23 -45.22 -27.80
CA VAL A 906 -22.99 -45.52 -27.08
C VAL A 906 -23.28 -46.61 -26.05
N ARG A 907 -22.48 -47.69 -26.04
CA ARG A 907 -22.55 -48.75 -25.03
C ARG A 907 -21.60 -48.42 -23.88
N LEU A 908 -22.12 -48.35 -22.66
CA LEU A 908 -21.34 -48.19 -21.45
C LEU A 908 -21.55 -49.43 -20.57
N GLY A 909 -20.51 -50.24 -20.43
CA GLY A 909 -20.55 -51.45 -19.60
C GLY A 909 -20.18 -51.14 -18.16
N LEU A 910 -21.17 -51.01 -17.27
CA LEU A 910 -20.99 -50.97 -15.81
C LEU A 910 -21.92 -52.01 -15.18
N GLY A 911 -21.40 -53.21 -14.88
CA GLY A 911 -22.14 -54.26 -14.16
C GLY A 911 -23.39 -54.84 -14.86
N GLY A 912 -23.66 -54.47 -16.11
CA GLY A 912 -24.76 -54.94 -16.96
C GLY A 912 -24.81 -54.11 -18.24
N SER A 913 -25.08 -54.73 -19.40
CA SER A 913 -25.05 -54.03 -20.69
C SER A 913 -26.26 -53.10 -20.83
N ARG A 914 -26.07 -51.77 -20.66
CA ARG A 914 -27.08 -50.76 -21.01
C ARG A 914 -26.60 -49.87 -22.16
N GLU A 915 -27.54 -49.48 -23.01
CA GLU A 915 -27.32 -48.69 -24.23
C GLU A 915 -27.90 -47.28 -24.05
N TYR A 916 -27.13 -46.25 -24.37
CA TYR A 916 -27.56 -44.85 -24.28
C TYR A 916 -27.49 -44.20 -25.67
N GLN A 917 -28.51 -43.40 -26.01
CA GLN A 917 -28.57 -42.66 -27.27
C GLN A 917 -28.26 -41.18 -27.04
N LEU A 918 -27.31 -40.64 -27.80
CA LEU A 918 -26.93 -39.22 -27.76
C LEU A 918 -27.98 -38.39 -28.53
N LEU A 919 -28.73 -37.54 -27.83
CA LEU A 919 -29.87 -36.84 -28.42
C LEU A 919 -29.54 -35.46 -28.99
N ARG A 920 -28.59 -34.70 -28.42
CA ARG A 920 -28.24 -33.35 -28.92
C ARG A 920 -26.94 -32.79 -28.31
N HIS A 921 -26.20 -32.02 -29.11
CA HIS A 921 -25.22 -31.03 -28.66
C HIS A 921 -25.94 -29.75 -28.22
N VAL A 922 -25.74 -29.31 -26.98
CA VAL A 922 -26.24 -28.03 -26.47
C VAL A 922 -25.05 -27.09 -26.33
N PRO A 923 -24.90 -26.05 -27.16
CA PRO A 923 -23.79 -25.11 -27.00
C PRO A 923 -23.93 -24.34 -25.68
N LYS A 924 -22.83 -24.22 -24.94
CA LYS A 924 -22.59 -23.36 -23.77
C LYS A 924 -23.84 -23.17 -22.88
N VAL A 925 -24.03 -24.07 -21.91
CA VAL A 925 -24.72 -23.65 -20.67
C VAL A 925 -23.76 -22.67 -20.02
N CYS A 926 -24.05 -21.37 -20.11
CA CYS A 926 -23.34 -20.37 -19.31
C CYS A 926 -23.44 -20.85 -17.87
N PRO A 927 -22.34 -20.98 -17.12
CA PRO A 927 -22.45 -21.33 -15.72
C PRO A 927 -23.37 -20.29 -15.06
N ASP A 928 -24.37 -20.72 -14.31
CA ASP A 928 -25.32 -19.79 -13.67
C ASP A 928 -24.64 -18.89 -12.64
N VAL A 929 -23.42 -19.26 -12.22
CA VAL A 929 -22.60 -18.63 -11.18
C VAL A 929 -21.13 -18.63 -11.61
N ILE A 930 -20.42 -17.53 -11.39
CA ILE A 930 -18.95 -17.48 -11.39
C ILE A 930 -18.49 -17.36 -9.94
N GLU A 931 -17.73 -18.35 -9.49
CA GLU A 931 -17.17 -18.39 -8.13
C GLU A 931 -16.07 -17.34 -7.99
N VAL A 932 -16.10 -16.59 -6.88
CA VAL A 932 -15.11 -15.57 -6.55
C VAL A 932 -14.40 -15.98 -5.27
N ALA A 933 -13.07 -15.95 -5.27
CA ALA A 933 -12.29 -16.31 -4.07
C ALA A 933 -12.56 -15.34 -2.91
N ASP A 934 -12.52 -15.87 -1.69
CA ASP A 934 -12.61 -15.07 -0.47
C ASP A 934 -11.56 -13.94 -0.46
N GLY A 935 -11.96 -12.76 0.03
CA GLY A 935 -11.10 -11.57 0.02
C GLY A 935 -10.88 -10.92 -1.35
N THR A 936 -11.50 -11.43 -2.42
CA THR A 936 -11.41 -10.87 -3.78
C THR A 936 -12.63 -9.99 -4.11
N LEU A 937 -12.39 -8.86 -4.77
CA LEU A 937 -13.40 -7.97 -5.36
C LEU A 937 -13.48 -8.21 -6.86
N VAL A 938 -14.65 -7.94 -7.46
CA VAL A 938 -14.82 -8.00 -8.92
C VAL A 938 -14.55 -6.61 -9.50
N HIS A 939 -13.79 -6.55 -10.59
CA HIS A 939 -13.57 -5.32 -11.36
C HIS A 939 -13.97 -5.53 -12.81
N LEU A 940 -14.80 -4.62 -13.34
CA LEU A 940 -15.21 -4.59 -14.74
C LEU A 940 -14.57 -3.38 -15.43
N PRO A 941 -13.50 -3.58 -16.22
CA PRO A 941 -12.88 -2.50 -16.96
C PRO A 941 -13.81 -2.05 -18.09
N ARG A 942 -13.78 -0.75 -18.39
CA ARG A 942 -14.60 -0.13 -19.45
C ARG A 942 -14.42 -0.79 -20.82
N THR A 943 -13.20 -1.26 -21.10
CA THR A 943 -12.79 -1.90 -22.36
C THR A 943 -13.35 -3.31 -22.55
N ALA A 944 -13.77 -3.98 -21.48
CA ALA A 944 -14.28 -5.35 -21.54
C ALA A 944 -15.75 -5.46 -21.97
N ILE A 945 -16.50 -4.35 -21.97
CA ILE A 945 -17.94 -4.38 -22.26
C ILE A 945 -18.18 -4.37 -23.78
N ASN A 946 -18.75 -5.47 -24.29
CA ASN A 946 -19.22 -5.60 -25.66
C ASN A 946 -20.75 -5.59 -25.69
N LEU A 947 -21.32 -4.40 -25.88
CA LEU A 947 -22.76 -4.15 -25.81
C LEU A 947 -23.39 -4.00 -27.20
N LYS A 948 -24.45 -4.77 -27.46
CA LYS A 948 -25.27 -4.66 -28.66
C LYS A 948 -26.73 -4.38 -28.29
N VAL A 949 -27.25 -3.25 -28.73
CA VAL A 949 -28.62 -2.81 -28.48
C VAL A 949 -29.39 -2.81 -29.80
N THR A 950 -30.56 -3.46 -29.83
CA THR A 950 -31.40 -3.55 -31.02
C THR A 950 -32.86 -3.28 -30.67
N TYR A 951 -33.68 -2.85 -31.63
CA TYR A 951 -35.11 -2.74 -31.39
C TYR A 951 -35.76 -4.13 -31.28
N ASP A 952 -36.78 -4.25 -30.42
CA ASP A 952 -37.60 -5.45 -30.33
C ASP A 952 -38.28 -5.73 -31.69
N PRO A 953 -38.01 -6.89 -32.32
CA PRO A 953 -38.62 -7.23 -33.59
C PRO A 953 -40.13 -7.51 -33.48
N TYR A 954 -40.67 -7.69 -32.27
CA TYR A 954 -42.06 -8.09 -32.03
C TYR A 954 -43.00 -6.97 -31.54
N GLY A 955 -42.56 -5.70 -31.53
CA GLY A 955 -43.44 -4.55 -31.29
C GLY A 955 -42.76 -3.36 -30.68
#